data_AF-A0A8T4G3L2-F1
#
_entry.id   AF-A0A8T4G3L2-F1
#
_cell.length_a   1.000
_cell.length_b   1.000
_cell.length_c   1.000
_cell.angle_alpha   90.00
_cell.angle_beta   90.00
_cell.angle_gamma   90.00
#
_symmetry.space_group_name_H-M   'P 1'
#
loop_
_entity.id
_entity.type
_entity.pdbx_description
1 polymer ?
#
loop_
_entity_poly.entity_id
_entity_poly.type
_entity_poly.pdbx_seq_one_letter_code
_entity_poly.pdbx_strand_id
1 'polypeptide(L)'
;MQNVGDLVKKYWHLSILVITALISLKLRILNPWDSVFNWTVRLGGNDPWYYYRLIENTIHNFPSRIWFDPFTHYPYGSYTHFGPFLVYLGSIAGIIFNATSGESLRAVLAFIPAIGGILAILPVYLLTREVFDRRTAVLAAFLIAIVPGQFLQRSILGFNDHHIWEAFWQVSTLGTFMLAYNRWKDKNIKDNLNTKHLLYPVIAGICAGLYILAWGPGFIIAPILLSFLFFAFVLGELINADRKNLSLVAVITFVVATLVYIPFAFNYPGFSRVHYSPFQFLVLAGSAVIAAAFYQIERLNEAKFFERLGLGRKGMPVAVVVITAVIVGVFFLLMPDFARNILSIIGVVQPKGGALTIAEVYPFFFTHNGEFTLANAVLHFGSLFFFGMVGIFFSAYRVIRKRNFVELSVLIWAVLMFIALWGQNRFAYYFAAVASVYSALVISVVFDKLHLYKVLENALGAKSKFSYLRVALAVLIALVAIYPTYILADAQSSYAGGPNKQWYDAMLWMKENTPDREKYDDYYLQLYPTPQSNKEPFNYPFETYGVISWWDYGHWIESIAHRMPIANPFQHGIGNKYNNVPGASSFFTAENESYAEWVADELNVKYVVSDIEMETGKFYAMAVWAEGDLPLAEKYYAGFLYYSPSGKFGYASSQWDVPMNSVIIPLRIPSELYYNTMEAKLHLFDGSGLSHYRMIYESDYPGEWKSYASQIDLNNESQVLQTALYESVMRARYGVSPTMGTQEVLYKYAYSQLHERKIGIPVKIAPSGYVKIFERVKGAVVTGKVSGNVTEVTVNATIKTNQNRTFEYWQTVKVEGDTYSVVLPYSHDSRYPVKPITPYYIKAGSVVKELTVKEEQVQSGDVINLDL
;
A
#
# COMPACT_ATOMS: atom_id res chain seq x y z
N MET A 1 -1.54 11.25 -54.26
CA MET A 1 -0.50 11.34 -53.22
C MET A 1 -0.52 12.65 -52.42
N GLN A 2 -0.78 13.83 -53.01
CA GLN A 2 -0.90 15.11 -52.26
C GLN A 2 -1.97 15.10 -51.15
N ASN A 3 -3.19 14.63 -51.42
CA ASN A 3 -4.25 14.52 -50.41
C ASN A 3 -3.90 13.62 -49.21
N VAL A 4 -3.04 12.61 -49.41
CA VAL A 4 -2.59 11.71 -48.33
C VAL A 4 -1.51 12.40 -47.49
N GLY A 5 -0.58 13.13 -48.13
CA GLY A 5 0.44 13.93 -47.44
C GLY A 5 -0.14 15.01 -46.53
N ASP A 6 -1.20 15.69 -46.97
CA ASP A 6 -1.89 16.71 -46.16
C ASP A 6 -2.69 16.10 -45.01
N LEU A 7 -3.30 14.92 -45.21
CA LEU A 7 -3.98 14.18 -44.14
C LEU A 7 -2.99 13.71 -43.07
N VAL A 8 -1.85 13.13 -43.48
CA VAL A 8 -0.79 12.69 -42.56
C VAL A 8 -0.22 13.90 -41.80
N LYS A 9 0.02 15.02 -42.48
CA LYS A 9 0.50 16.27 -41.84
C LYS A 9 -0.50 16.86 -40.85
N LYS A 10 -1.80 16.66 -41.07
CA LYS A 10 -2.86 17.09 -40.15
C LYS A 10 -3.07 16.13 -38.98
N TYR A 11 -2.90 14.81 -39.15
CA TYR A 11 -3.28 13.81 -38.15
C TYR A 11 -2.12 13.01 -37.53
N TRP A 12 -0.86 13.24 -37.90
CA TRP A 12 0.30 12.47 -37.38
C TRP A 12 0.33 12.38 -35.84
N HIS A 13 -0.01 13.48 -35.16
CA HIS A 13 0.01 13.54 -33.70
C HIS A 13 -1.12 12.69 -33.10
N LEU A 14 -2.28 12.62 -33.75
CA LEU A 14 -3.39 11.79 -33.32
C LEU A 14 -3.07 10.31 -33.52
N SER A 15 -2.44 9.95 -34.65
CA SER A 15 -1.97 8.59 -34.91
C SER A 15 -0.98 8.11 -33.85
N ILE A 16 -0.03 8.95 -33.44
CA ILE A 16 0.93 8.59 -32.38
C ILE A 16 0.22 8.40 -31.03
N LEU A 17 -0.77 9.25 -30.70
CA LEU A 17 -1.54 9.09 -29.46
C LEU A 17 -2.33 7.77 -29.46
N VAL A 18 -2.89 7.34 -30.60
CA VAL A 18 -3.56 6.04 -30.73
C VAL A 18 -2.56 4.89 -30.52
N ILE A 19 -1.39 4.94 -31.17
CA ILE A 19 -0.33 3.94 -30.96
C ILE A 19 0.10 3.89 -29.49
N THR A 20 0.24 5.06 -28.87
CA THR A 20 0.58 5.21 -27.46
C THR A 20 -0.47 4.57 -26.55
N ALA A 21 -1.75 4.78 -26.84
CA ALA A 21 -2.85 4.16 -26.11
C ALA A 21 -2.85 2.63 -26.26
N LEU A 22 -2.54 2.11 -27.45
CA LEU A 22 -2.41 0.66 -27.69
C LEU A 22 -1.23 0.05 -26.92
N ILE A 23 -0.09 0.74 -26.83
CA ILE A 23 1.05 0.29 -26.01
C ILE A 23 0.65 0.29 -24.53
N SER A 24 -0.03 1.33 -24.06
CA SER A 24 -0.52 1.41 -22.68
C SER A 24 -1.52 0.29 -22.37
N LEU A 25 -2.41 -0.04 -23.31
CA LEU A 25 -3.34 -1.16 -23.22
C LEU A 25 -2.62 -2.51 -23.15
N LYS A 26 -1.59 -2.70 -23.98
CA LYS A 26 -0.76 -3.92 -23.94
C LYS A 26 -0.12 -4.11 -22.56
N LEU A 27 0.52 -3.07 -22.03
CA LEU A 27 1.17 -3.12 -20.72
C LEU A 27 0.17 -3.31 -19.57
N ARG A 28 -0.97 -2.61 -19.58
CA ARG A 28 -1.89 -2.56 -18.43
C ARG A 28 -2.96 -3.63 -18.41
N ILE A 29 -3.40 -4.11 -19.58
CA ILE A 29 -4.50 -5.07 -19.70
C ILE A 29 -3.99 -6.44 -20.17
N LEU A 30 -3.25 -6.50 -21.28
CA LEU A 30 -2.86 -7.79 -21.87
C LEU A 30 -1.81 -8.51 -21.03
N ASN A 31 -0.74 -7.82 -20.63
CA ASN A 31 0.35 -8.43 -19.88
C ASN A 31 -0.10 -9.10 -18.56
N PRO A 32 -0.89 -8.44 -17.67
CA PRO A 32 -1.31 -9.05 -16.41
C PRO A 32 -2.59 -9.91 -16.51
N TRP A 33 -3.17 -10.09 -17.71
CA TRP A 33 -4.49 -10.70 -17.90
C TRP A 33 -4.64 -12.04 -17.17
N ASP A 34 -3.74 -12.98 -17.42
CA ASP A 34 -3.78 -14.35 -16.86
C ASP A 34 -3.47 -14.38 -15.36
N SER A 35 -2.86 -13.32 -14.81
CA SER A 35 -2.62 -13.19 -13.37
C SER A 35 -3.84 -12.66 -12.61
N VAL A 36 -4.68 -11.85 -13.28
CA VAL A 36 -5.89 -11.24 -12.70
C VAL A 36 -7.11 -12.14 -12.90
N PHE A 37 -7.29 -12.68 -14.11
CA PHE A 37 -8.37 -13.60 -14.46
C PHE A 37 -7.85 -15.03 -14.42
N ASN A 38 -7.80 -15.60 -13.21
CA ASN A 38 -7.28 -16.95 -12.97
C ASN A 38 -8.37 -17.82 -12.33
N TRP A 39 -8.09 -18.46 -11.19
CA TRP A 39 -9.04 -19.24 -10.40
C TRP A 39 -10.18 -18.39 -9.78
N THR A 40 -10.03 -17.07 -9.79
CA THR A 40 -11.08 -16.07 -9.52
C THR A 40 -10.69 -14.78 -10.27
N VAL A 41 -11.51 -13.74 -10.14
CA VAL A 41 -11.08 -12.37 -10.43
C VAL A 41 -10.26 -11.81 -9.27
N ARG A 42 -8.94 -11.89 -9.41
CA ARG A 42 -7.96 -11.57 -8.37
C ARG A 42 -7.58 -10.09 -8.42
N LEU A 43 -8.20 -9.29 -7.56
CA LEU A 43 -7.77 -7.91 -7.35
C LEU A 43 -6.38 -7.87 -6.71
N GLY A 44 -5.55 -6.93 -7.16
CA GLY A 44 -4.18 -6.78 -6.70
C GLY A 44 -4.08 -6.11 -5.32
N GLY A 45 -2.96 -6.31 -4.63
CA GLY A 45 -2.67 -5.67 -3.35
C GLY A 45 -3.73 -5.92 -2.25
N ASN A 46 -3.85 -4.96 -1.34
CA ASN A 46 -4.81 -4.99 -0.22
C ASN A 46 -5.91 -3.93 -0.42
N ASP A 47 -5.52 -2.68 -0.71
CA ASP A 47 -6.43 -1.54 -0.84
C ASP A 47 -7.54 -1.73 -1.90
N PRO A 48 -7.28 -2.35 -3.08
CA PRO A 48 -8.35 -2.64 -4.04
C PRO A 48 -9.48 -3.53 -3.50
N TRP A 49 -9.20 -4.40 -2.53
CA TRP A 49 -10.22 -5.22 -1.88
C TRP A 49 -11.13 -4.37 -0.97
N TYR A 50 -10.59 -3.35 -0.30
CA TYR A 50 -11.41 -2.42 0.45
C TYR A 50 -12.31 -1.57 -0.46
N TYR A 51 -11.82 -1.15 -1.64
CA TYR A 51 -12.70 -0.54 -2.64
C TYR A 51 -13.81 -1.48 -3.08
N TYR A 52 -13.53 -2.77 -3.28
CA TYR A 52 -14.58 -3.76 -3.57
C TYR A 52 -15.65 -3.77 -2.47
N ARG A 53 -15.26 -3.81 -1.19
CA ARG A 53 -16.18 -3.71 -0.04
C ARG A 53 -17.01 -2.43 -0.06
N LEU A 54 -16.39 -1.27 -0.29
CA LEU A 54 -17.06 0.02 -0.29
C LEU A 54 -18.04 0.15 -1.47
N ILE A 55 -17.64 -0.34 -2.65
CA ILE A 55 -18.43 -0.29 -3.87
C ILE A 55 -19.63 -1.23 -3.77
N GLU A 56 -19.44 -2.47 -3.32
CA GLU A 56 -20.53 -3.43 -3.12
C GLU A 56 -21.60 -2.88 -2.15
N ASN A 57 -21.16 -2.31 -1.02
CA ASN A 57 -22.06 -1.65 -0.07
C ASN A 57 -22.75 -0.41 -0.67
N THR A 58 -22.02 0.41 -1.43
CA THR A 58 -22.58 1.62 -2.05
C THR A 58 -23.56 1.29 -3.18
N ILE A 59 -23.36 0.20 -3.93
CA ILE A 59 -24.31 -0.29 -4.93
C ILE A 59 -25.63 -0.67 -4.25
N HIS A 60 -25.56 -1.40 -3.14
CA HIS A 60 -26.74 -1.81 -2.37
C HIS A 60 -27.53 -0.61 -1.84
N ASN A 61 -26.84 0.43 -1.38
CA ASN A 61 -27.44 1.61 -0.75
C ASN A 61 -27.49 2.86 -1.65
N PHE A 62 -27.33 2.67 -2.97
CA PHE A 62 -27.14 3.78 -3.90
C PHE A 62 -28.32 4.76 -3.85
N PRO A 63 -28.08 6.09 -3.77
CA PRO A 63 -26.81 6.80 -3.96
C PRO A 63 -26.03 7.12 -2.67
N SER A 64 -26.32 6.48 -1.55
CA SER A 64 -25.62 6.70 -0.28
C SER A 64 -24.41 5.77 -0.14
N ARG A 65 -23.37 6.20 0.57
CA ARG A 65 -22.22 5.39 0.95
C ARG A 65 -21.90 5.51 2.43
N ILE A 66 -21.19 4.53 2.96
CA ILE A 66 -20.65 4.59 4.33
C ILE A 66 -19.43 5.52 4.42
N TRP A 67 -19.25 6.10 5.61
CA TRP A 67 -18.10 6.93 6.00
C TRP A 67 -17.41 6.44 7.29
N PHE A 68 -18.00 5.43 7.90
CA PHE A 68 -17.47 4.70 9.04
C PHE A 68 -17.78 3.23 8.83
N ASP A 69 -16.82 2.39 9.17
CA ASP A 69 -16.88 0.96 8.93
C ASP A 69 -16.58 0.19 10.22
N PRO A 70 -17.62 -0.28 10.92
CA PRO A 70 -17.47 -1.11 12.12
C PRO A 70 -17.07 -2.55 11.80
N PHE A 71 -17.02 -2.93 10.52
CA PHE A 71 -16.68 -4.29 10.10
C PHE A 71 -15.17 -4.55 10.16
N THR A 72 -14.34 -3.51 10.18
CA THR A 72 -12.88 -3.58 10.28
C THR A 72 -12.38 -2.86 11.53
N HIS A 73 -11.15 -3.10 11.97
CA HIS A 73 -10.64 -2.57 13.24
C HIS A 73 -11.53 -2.95 14.42
N TYR A 74 -11.89 -4.24 14.49
CA TYR A 74 -12.76 -4.79 15.52
C TYR A 74 -12.13 -4.66 16.92
N PRO A 75 -12.90 -4.38 17.99
CA PRO A 75 -14.34 -4.08 18.00
C PRO A 75 -14.69 -2.59 17.84
N TYR A 76 -13.77 -1.75 17.38
CA TYR A 76 -13.92 -0.29 17.41
C TYR A 76 -14.52 0.31 16.13
N GLY A 77 -14.16 -0.22 14.97
CA GLY A 77 -14.45 0.39 13.68
C GLY A 77 -13.44 1.45 13.23
N SER A 78 -13.41 1.73 11.93
CA SER A 78 -12.55 2.76 11.32
C SER A 78 -13.34 3.73 10.44
N TYR A 79 -12.99 5.01 10.50
CA TYR A 79 -13.48 5.98 9.52
C TYR A 79 -12.89 5.71 8.14
N THR A 80 -13.71 5.84 7.11
CA THR A 80 -13.27 5.56 5.73
C THR A 80 -12.69 6.82 5.11
N HIS A 81 -11.40 6.82 4.79
CA HIS A 81 -10.75 7.91 4.07
C HIS A 81 -10.67 7.69 2.55
N PHE A 82 -11.13 6.54 2.07
CA PHE A 82 -11.15 6.19 0.65
C PHE A 82 -12.20 7.04 -0.09
N GLY A 83 -11.74 7.75 -1.12
CA GLY A 83 -12.48 8.87 -1.70
C GLY A 83 -13.82 8.51 -2.36
N PRO A 84 -14.81 9.41 -2.34
CA PRO A 84 -16.09 9.21 -3.02
C PRO A 84 -15.93 9.05 -4.53
N PHE A 85 -14.91 9.65 -5.15
CA PHE A 85 -14.71 9.56 -6.60
C PHE A 85 -14.67 8.10 -7.09
N LEU A 86 -13.77 7.29 -6.53
CA LEU A 86 -13.58 5.92 -7.01
C LEU A 86 -14.71 4.99 -6.56
N VAL A 87 -15.26 5.21 -5.36
CA VAL A 87 -16.41 4.43 -4.88
C VAL A 87 -17.64 4.66 -5.76
N TYR A 88 -17.98 5.91 -6.09
CA TYR A 88 -19.11 6.18 -6.99
C TYR A 88 -18.80 5.77 -8.44
N LEU A 89 -17.58 6.00 -8.95
CA LEU A 89 -17.21 5.56 -10.29
C LEU A 89 -17.34 4.03 -10.43
N GLY A 90 -16.85 3.27 -9.45
CA GLY A 90 -16.96 1.82 -9.42
C GLY A 90 -18.40 1.34 -9.24
N SER A 91 -19.19 2.01 -8.40
CA SER A 91 -20.61 1.68 -8.21
C SER A 91 -21.43 1.93 -9.48
N ILE A 92 -21.22 3.08 -10.14
CA ILE A 92 -21.86 3.43 -11.40
C ILE A 92 -21.49 2.40 -12.47
N ALA A 93 -20.21 2.01 -12.58
CA ALA A 93 -19.78 0.97 -13.51
C ALA A 93 -20.46 -0.38 -13.21
N GLY A 94 -20.47 -0.82 -11.94
CA GLY A 94 -21.15 -2.05 -11.53
C GLY A 94 -22.63 -2.06 -11.90
N ILE A 95 -23.35 -0.97 -11.65
CA ILE A 95 -24.78 -0.82 -12.02
C ILE A 95 -24.97 -0.85 -13.54
N ILE A 96 -24.16 -0.11 -14.32
CA ILE A 96 -24.25 -0.08 -15.79
C ILE A 96 -24.02 -1.46 -16.40
N PHE A 97 -23.06 -2.23 -15.88
CA PHE A 97 -22.74 -3.56 -16.37
C PHE A 97 -23.57 -4.68 -15.71
N ASN A 98 -24.56 -4.33 -14.88
CA ASN A 98 -25.41 -5.27 -14.12
C ASN A 98 -24.58 -6.31 -13.33
N ALA A 99 -23.51 -5.86 -12.70
CA ALA A 99 -22.56 -6.67 -11.94
C ALA A 99 -22.37 -6.04 -10.55
N THR A 100 -23.15 -6.51 -9.57
CA THR A 100 -23.34 -5.83 -8.28
C THR A 100 -22.60 -6.46 -7.09
N SER A 101 -22.10 -7.69 -7.23
CA SER A 101 -21.40 -8.40 -6.16
C SER A 101 -20.39 -9.44 -6.70
N GLY A 102 -19.56 -9.98 -5.81
CA GLY A 102 -18.72 -11.15 -6.07
C GLY A 102 -17.72 -10.97 -7.23
N GLU A 103 -17.50 -12.04 -8.00
CA GLU A 103 -16.55 -12.05 -9.12
C GLU A 103 -16.99 -11.15 -10.28
N SER A 104 -18.28 -11.08 -10.57
CA SER A 104 -18.83 -10.22 -11.63
C SER A 104 -18.50 -8.76 -11.38
N LEU A 105 -18.71 -8.27 -10.14
CA LEU A 105 -18.32 -6.91 -9.77
C LEU A 105 -16.81 -6.73 -9.87
N ARG A 106 -16.00 -7.63 -9.28
CA ARG A 106 -14.53 -7.55 -9.34
C ARG A 106 -14.01 -7.50 -10.78
N ALA A 107 -14.64 -8.19 -11.72
CA ALA A 107 -14.27 -8.17 -13.14
C ALA A 107 -14.39 -6.77 -13.74
N VAL A 108 -15.48 -6.06 -13.43
CA VAL A 108 -15.68 -4.67 -13.87
C VAL A 108 -14.67 -3.74 -13.19
N LEU A 109 -14.49 -3.88 -11.88
CA LEU A 109 -13.58 -3.03 -11.11
C LEU A 109 -12.12 -3.17 -11.55
N ALA A 110 -11.70 -4.36 -12.00
CA ALA A 110 -10.35 -4.62 -12.46
C ALA A 110 -9.92 -3.70 -13.63
N PHE A 111 -10.84 -3.28 -14.49
CA PHE A 111 -10.53 -2.43 -15.67
C PHE A 111 -10.40 -0.93 -15.34
N ILE A 112 -11.02 -0.46 -14.26
CA ILE A 112 -11.03 0.97 -13.88
C ILE A 112 -9.60 1.56 -13.79
N PRO A 113 -8.63 0.98 -13.06
CA PRO A 113 -7.28 1.53 -12.97
C PRO A 113 -6.54 1.51 -14.31
N ALA A 114 -6.71 0.46 -15.11
CA ALA A 114 -6.10 0.32 -16.43
C ALA A 114 -6.61 1.40 -17.39
N ILE A 115 -7.92 1.66 -17.38
CA ILE A 115 -8.53 2.76 -18.14
C ILE A 115 -7.98 4.10 -17.66
N GLY A 116 -7.86 4.33 -16.34
CA GLY A 116 -7.24 5.53 -15.78
C GLY A 116 -5.80 5.74 -16.27
N GLY A 117 -4.99 4.69 -16.30
CA GLY A 117 -3.62 4.72 -16.81
C GLY A 117 -3.51 5.01 -18.31
N ILE A 118 -4.43 4.49 -19.13
CA ILE A 118 -4.51 4.81 -20.55
C ILE A 118 -4.99 6.27 -20.75
N LEU A 119 -6.01 6.70 -20.02
CA LEU A 119 -6.52 8.06 -20.12
C LEU A 119 -5.55 9.12 -19.60
N ALA A 120 -4.61 8.77 -18.71
CA ALA A 120 -3.56 9.66 -18.21
C ALA A 120 -2.67 10.27 -19.31
N ILE A 121 -2.66 9.68 -20.50
CA ILE A 121 -2.04 10.25 -21.71
C ILE A 121 -2.62 11.67 -21.99
N LEU A 122 -3.92 11.88 -21.79
CA LEU A 122 -4.62 13.12 -22.12
C LEU A 122 -4.20 14.31 -21.25
N PRO A 123 -4.25 14.25 -19.90
CA PRO A 123 -3.82 15.37 -19.06
C PRO A 123 -2.33 15.67 -19.19
N VAL A 124 -1.48 14.65 -19.37
CA VAL A 124 -0.03 14.85 -19.58
C VAL A 124 0.25 15.55 -20.90
N TYR A 125 -0.44 15.14 -21.98
CA TYR A 125 -0.39 15.84 -23.26
C TYR A 125 -0.84 17.30 -23.10
N LEU A 126 -1.97 17.53 -22.43
CA LEU A 126 -2.52 18.87 -22.22
C LEU A 126 -1.53 19.77 -21.47
N LEU A 127 -1.05 19.34 -20.30
CA LEU A 127 -0.10 20.09 -19.48
C LEU A 127 1.15 20.46 -20.29
N THR A 128 1.76 19.46 -20.93
CA THR A 128 3.00 19.66 -21.68
C THR A 128 2.80 20.62 -22.87
N ARG A 129 1.64 20.54 -23.54
CA ARG A 129 1.31 21.41 -24.68
C ARG A 129 1.15 22.86 -24.26
N GLU A 130 0.51 23.12 -23.12
CA GLU A 130 0.26 24.48 -22.65
C GLU A 130 1.52 25.16 -22.12
N VAL A 131 2.53 24.38 -21.71
CA VAL A 131 3.78 24.88 -21.13
C VAL A 131 4.87 25.03 -22.18
N PHE A 132 4.97 24.04 -23.08
CA PHE A 132 5.98 23.98 -24.11
C PHE A 132 5.35 24.09 -25.49
N ASP A 133 5.10 22.98 -26.16
CA ASP A 133 4.57 22.90 -27.52
C ASP A 133 3.98 21.52 -27.81
N ARG A 134 3.34 21.38 -28.98
CA ARG A 134 2.68 20.13 -29.38
C ARG A 134 3.63 18.96 -29.62
N ARG A 135 4.86 19.21 -30.11
CA ARG A 135 5.83 18.12 -30.39
C ARG A 135 6.33 17.53 -29.08
N THR A 136 6.66 18.40 -28.12
CA THR A 136 7.03 18.00 -26.76
C THR A 136 5.87 17.25 -26.09
N ALA A 137 4.62 17.71 -26.28
CA ALA A 137 3.45 17.06 -25.70
C ALA A 137 3.19 15.63 -26.20
N VAL A 138 3.38 15.37 -27.50
CA VAL A 138 3.26 14.00 -28.05
C VAL A 138 4.31 13.07 -27.44
N LEU A 139 5.54 13.57 -27.22
CA LEU A 139 6.58 12.78 -26.57
C LEU A 139 6.25 12.51 -25.10
N ALA A 140 5.77 13.51 -24.35
CA ALA A 140 5.40 13.31 -22.94
C ALA A 140 4.26 12.29 -22.80
N ALA A 141 3.26 12.38 -23.68
CA ALA A 141 2.17 11.43 -23.81
C ALA A 141 2.66 10.00 -24.09
N PHE A 142 3.64 9.84 -24.98
CA PHE A 142 4.26 8.54 -25.25
C PHE A 142 5.00 7.99 -24.02
N LEU A 143 5.80 8.83 -23.36
CA LEU A 143 6.64 8.41 -22.24
C LEU A 143 5.83 8.03 -20.99
N ILE A 144 4.73 8.73 -20.70
CA ILE A 144 3.87 8.38 -19.55
C ILE A 144 3.14 7.03 -19.75
N ALA A 145 2.91 6.62 -21.00
CA ALA A 145 2.30 5.33 -21.29
C ALA A 145 3.21 4.15 -20.93
N ILE A 146 4.53 4.35 -20.96
CA ILE A 146 5.54 3.30 -20.77
C ILE A 146 6.39 3.48 -19.50
N VAL A 147 6.16 4.52 -18.69
CA VAL A 147 6.95 4.71 -17.46
C VAL A 147 6.64 3.57 -16.47
N PRO A 148 7.67 2.91 -15.90
CA PRO A 148 7.49 1.78 -14.98
C PRO A 148 7.16 2.27 -13.54
N GLY A 149 7.44 1.43 -12.55
CA GLY A 149 7.36 1.78 -11.13
C GLY A 149 5.95 1.82 -10.57
N GLN A 150 5.78 2.54 -9.45
CA GLN A 150 4.50 2.60 -8.75
C GLN A 150 3.39 3.17 -9.63
N PHE A 151 3.69 4.10 -10.55
CA PHE A 151 2.69 4.62 -11.48
C PHE A 151 2.12 3.51 -12.37
N LEU A 152 2.97 2.62 -12.89
CA LEU A 152 2.52 1.47 -13.69
C LEU A 152 1.87 0.42 -12.81
N GLN A 153 2.55 -0.04 -11.75
CA GLN A 153 2.07 -1.10 -10.85
C GLN A 153 0.73 -0.77 -10.17
N ARG A 154 0.42 0.51 -9.96
CA ARG A 154 -0.87 0.98 -9.42
C ARG A 154 -1.85 1.47 -10.49
N SER A 155 -1.58 1.18 -11.77
CA SER A 155 -2.49 1.41 -12.91
C SER A 155 -2.63 0.19 -13.81
N ILE A 156 -2.16 -0.99 -13.40
CA ILE A 156 -2.42 -2.25 -14.08
C ILE A 156 -3.84 -2.74 -13.80
N LEU A 157 -4.31 -3.66 -14.65
CA LEU A 157 -5.54 -4.42 -14.45
C LEU A 157 -5.57 -5.06 -13.05
N GLY A 158 -6.71 -4.98 -12.38
CA GLY A 158 -6.93 -5.59 -11.07
C GLY A 158 -6.47 -4.74 -9.88
N PHE A 159 -5.62 -3.71 -10.07
CA PHE A 159 -5.16 -2.84 -8.97
C PHE A 159 -6.07 -1.61 -8.81
N ASN A 160 -7.35 -1.84 -8.49
CA ASN A 160 -8.38 -0.79 -8.42
C ASN A 160 -8.25 0.09 -7.19
N ASP A 161 -7.33 1.04 -7.25
CA ASP A 161 -7.00 1.95 -6.16
C ASP A 161 -6.99 3.42 -6.63
N HIS A 162 -7.00 4.35 -5.68
CA HIS A 162 -7.06 5.79 -5.93
C HIS A 162 -5.77 6.42 -6.45
N HIS A 163 -4.62 5.75 -6.29
CA HIS A 163 -3.30 6.29 -6.64
C HIS A 163 -3.14 6.74 -8.10
N ILE A 164 -3.71 6.00 -9.08
CA ILE A 164 -3.69 6.46 -10.48
C ILE A 164 -4.55 7.70 -10.69
N TRP A 165 -5.67 7.80 -9.97
CA TRP A 165 -6.61 8.92 -10.05
C TRP A 165 -6.06 10.18 -9.38
N GLU A 166 -5.22 10.02 -8.36
CA GLU A 166 -4.44 11.11 -7.79
C GLU A 166 -3.56 11.80 -8.84
N ALA A 167 -2.69 11.03 -9.50
CA ALA A 167 -1.82 11.56 -10.55
C ALA A 167 -2.63 12.11 -11.73
N PHE A 168 -3.68 11.40 -12.14
CA PHE A 168 -4.57 11.83 -13.23
C PHE A 168 -5.20 13.19 -12.94
N TRP A 169 -5.84 13.37 -11.78
CA TRP A 169 -6.54 14.60 -11.46
C TRP A 169 -5.60 15.74 -11.06
N GLN A 170 -4.45 15.46 -10.45
CA GLN A 170 -3.42 16.46 -10.18
C GLN A 170 -2.89 17.06 -11.49
N VAL A 171 -2.47 16.21 -12.45
CA VAL A 171 -1.97 16.67 -13.75
C VAL A 171 -3.08 17.32 -14.58
N SER A 172 -4.32 16.80 -14.50
CA SER A 172 -5.48 17.43 -15.12
C SER A 172 -5.71 18.84 -14.59
N THR A 173 -5.62 19.04 -13.27
CA THR A 173 -5.76 20.35 -12.63
C THR A 173 -4.68 21.30 -13.10
N LEU A 174 -3.41 20.89 -13.10
CA LEU A 174 -2.31 21.72 -13.58
C LEU A 174 -2.49 22.07 -15.06
N GLY A 175 -2.79 21.09 -15.92
CA GLY A 175 -2.93 21.31 -17.35
C GLY A 175 -4.11 22.21 -17.72
N THR A 176 -5.26 22.03 -17.06
CA THR A 176 -6.45 22.85 -17.27
C THR A 176 -6.31 24.25 -16.66
N PHE A 177 -5.61 24.39 -15.53
CA PHE A 177 -5.28 25.69 -14.96
C PHE A 177 -4.34 26.50 -15.87
N MET A 178 -3.28 25.86 -16.42
CA MET A 178 -2.40 26.51 -17.39
C MET A 178 -3.13 26.86 -18.68
N LEU A 179 -4.03 25.99 -19.14
CA LEU A 179 -4.92 26.30 -20.27
C LEU A 179 -5.79 27.52 -19.97
N ALA A 180 -6.42 27.59 -18.79
CA ALA A 180 -7.25 28.72 -18.40
C ALA A 180 -6.46 30.03 -18.40
N TYR A 181 -5.28 30.04 -17.76
CA TYR A 181 -4.39 31.19 -17.78
C TYR A 181 -3.99 31.60 -19.21
N ASN A 182 -3.51 30.67 -20.04
CA ASN A 182 -3.09 30.95 -21.42
C ASN A 182 -4.22 31.52 -22.29
N ARG A 183 -5.47 31.12 -22.04
CA ARG A 183 -6.63 31.60 -22.81
C ARG A 183 -7.12 32.97 -22.37
N TRP A 184 -6.88 33.33 -21.10
CA TRP A 184 -7.28 34.59 -20.47
C TRP A 184 -6.19 35.66 -20.54
N LYS A 185 -4.93 35.25 -20.62
CA LYS A 185 -3.76 36.12 -20.68
C LYS A 185 -3.91 37.18 -21.76
N ASP A 186 -3.57 38.42 -21.42
CA ASP A 186 -3.56 39.59 -22.30
C ASP A 186 -4.96 40.00 -22.82
N LYS A 187 -6.05 39.43 -22.26
CA LYS A 187 -7.44 39.79 -22.59
C LYS A 187 -8.13 40.55 -21.47
N ASN A 188 -9.17 41.29 -21.84
CA ASN A 188 -10.00 42.01 -20.88
C ASN A 188 -10.85 41.04 -20.04
N ILE A 189 -10.91 41.30 -18.74
CA ILE A 189 -11.64 40.50 -17.76
C ILE A 189 -13.13 40.38 -18.12
N LYS A 190 -13.77 41.47 -18.57
CA LYS A 190 -15.20 41.45 -18.94
C LYS A 190 -15.48 40.47 -20.07
N ASP A 191 -14.62 40.42 -21.07
CA ASP A 191 -14.75 39.52 -22.22
C ASP A 191 -14.48 38.07 -21.81
N ASN A 192 -13.51 37.85 -20.91
CA ASN A 192 -13.21 36.53 -20.38
C ASN A 192 -14.38 35.94 -19.55
N LEU A 193 -15.07 36.78 -18.77
CA LEU A 193 -16.22 36.38 -17.95
C LEU A 193 -17.50 36.14 -18.78
N ASN A 194 -17.72 36.91 -19.84
CA ASN A 194 -18.97 36.87 -20.62
C ASN A 194 -18.95 35.92 -21.83
N THR A 195 -17.84 35.20 -22.04
CA THR A 195 -17.68 34.31 -23.18
C THR A 195 -17.52 32.85 -22.74
N LYS A 196 -17.39 31.95 -23.72
CA LYS A 196 -17.01 30.54 -23.50
C LYS A 196 -15.66 30.40 -22.78
N HIS A 197 -14.90 31.48 -22.58
CA HIS A 197 -13.64 31.46 -21.82
C HIS A 197 -13.82 31.22 -20.32
N LEU A 198 -15.00 31.47 -19.73
CA LEU A 198 -15.30 31.11 -18.34
C LEU A 198 -15.22 29.60 -18.07
N LEU A 199 -15.46 28.78 -19.10
CA LEU A 199 -15.44 27.33 -18.96
C LEU A 199 -14.05 26.78 -18.56
N TYR A 200 -12.96 27.44 -18.96
CA TYR A 200 -11.61 26.95 -18.67
C TYR A 200 -11.28 26.93 -17.16
N PRO A 201 -11.39 28.04 -16.41
CA PRO A 201 -11.16 28.02 -14.97
C PRO A 201 -12.20 27.19 -14.20
N VAL A 202 -13.42 27.06 -14.72
CA VAL A 202 -14.45 26.15 -14.16
C VAL A 202 -14.01 24.69 -14.27
N ILE A 203 -13.55 24.25 -15.45
CA ILE A 203 -13.01 22.90 -15.64
C ILE A 203 -11.82 22.66 -14.72
N ALA A 204 -10.91 23.64 -14.58
CA ALA A 204 -9.79 23.54 -13.65
C ALA A 204 -10.24 23.35 -12.20
N GLY A 205 -11.30 24.06 -11.78
CA GLY A 205 -11.90 23.88 -10.47
C GLY A 205 -12.57 22.53 -10.28
N ILE A 206 -13.24 22.01 -11.31
CA ILE A 206 -13.82 20.65 -11.29
C ILE A 206 -12.70 19.61 -11.15
N CYS A 207 -11.61 19.71 -11.92
CA CYS A 207 -10.47 18.80 -11.79
C CYS A 207 -9.84 18.86 -10.38
N ALA A 208 -9.69 20.07 -9.81
CA ALA A 208 -9.17 20.24 -8.45
C ALA A 208 -10.10 19.64 -7.40
N GLY A 209 -11.41 19.82 -7.54
CA GLY A 209 -12.42 19.18 -6.70
C GLY A 209 -12.36 17.66 -6.80
N LEU A 210 -12.33 17.11 -8.02
CA LEU A 210 -12.24 15.66 -8.27
C LEU A 210 -10.95 15.04 -7.73
N TYR A 211 -9.83 15.77 -7.76
CA TYR A 211 -8.59 15.31 -7.11
C TYR A 211 -8.78 15.07 -5.61
N ILE A 212 -9.46 16.00 -4.94
CA ILE A 212 -9.73 15.89 -3.49
C ILE A 212 -10.79 14.82 -3.20
N LEU A 213 -11.77 14.68 -4.09
CA LEU A 213 -12.75 13.59 -4.03
C LEU A 213 -12.14 12.21 -4.33
N ALA A 214 -10.97 12.13 -4.96
CA ALA A 214 -10.20 10.90 -5.09
C ALA A 214 -9.31 10.64 -3.87
N TRP A 215 -8.75 11.70 -3.28
CA TRP A 215 -7.81 11.60 -2.16
C TRP A 215 -7.91 12.81 -1.23
N GLY A 216 -8.23 12.58 0.05
CA GLY A 216 -8.39 13.65 1.05
C GLY A 216 -7.22 14.64 1.12
N PRO A 217 -5.95 14.18 1.18
CA PRO A 217 -4.78 15.07 1.15
C PRO A 217 -4.53 15.77 -0.19
N GLY A 218 -5.35 15.53 -1.22
CA GLY A 218 -5.31 16.23 -2.50
C GLY A 218 -5.51 17.75 -2.39
N PHE A 219 -5.92 18.26 -1.22
CA PHE A 219 -5.94 19.70 -0.92
C PHE A 219 -4.56 20.35 -1.13
N ILE A 220 -3.46 19.56 -1.13
CA ILE A 220 -2.10 20.03 -1.41
C ILE A 220 -1.95 20.72 -2.77
N ILE A 221 -2.86 20.49 -3.72
CA ILE A 221 -2.88 21.24 -4.98
C ILE A 221 -3.12 22.73 -4.76
N ALA A 222 -3.84 23.11 -3.70
CA ALA A 222 -4.13 24.51 -3.40
C ALA A 222 -2.88 25.32 -3.03
N PRO A 223 -2.04 24.92 -2.04
CA PRO A 223 -0.78 25.61 -1.80
C PRO A 223 0.18 25.53 -3.00
N ILE A 224 0.15 24.47 -3.81
CA ILE A 224 0.92 24.43 -5.07
C ILE A 224 0.49 25.55 -6.02
N LEU A 225 -0.80 25.69 -6.31
CA LEU A 225 -1.29 26.77 -7.20
C LEU A 225 -1.06 28.16 -6.59
N LEU A 226 -1.24 28.32 -5.27
CA LEU A 226 -0.91 29.57 -4.57
C LEU A 226 0.58 29.91 -4.65
N SER A 227 1.47 28.92 -4.64
CA SER A 227 2.90 29.15 -4.84
C SER A 227 3.20 29.74 -6.22
N PHE A 228 2.44 29.35 -7.25
CA PHE A 228 2.58 29.95 -8.58
C PHE A 228 2.24 31.44 -8.54
N LEU A 229 1.13 31.82 -7.88
CA LEU A 229 0.77 33.23 -7.69
C LEU A 229 1.86 33.95 -6.87
N PHE A 230 2.29 33.37 -5.75
CA PHE A 230 3.32 33.96 -4.91
C PHE A 230 4.59 34.31 -5.71
N PHE A 231 5.14 33.35 -6.46
CA PHE A 231 6.33 33.59 -7.27
C PHE A 231 6.06 34.54 -8.46
N ALA A 232 4.86 34.54 -9.06
CA ALA A 232 4.49 35.50 -10.11
C ALA A 232 4.51 36.96 -9.63
N PHE A 233 4.13 37.19 -8.37
CA PHE A 233 4.13 38.52 -7.78
C PHE A 233 5.51 38.90 -7.24
N VAL A 234 6.15 38.03 -6.45
CA VAL A 234 7.46 38.31 -5.84
C VAL A 234 8.55 38.47 -6.90
N LEU A 235 8.55 37.62 -7.92
CA LEU A 235 9.52 37.67 -9.03
C LEU A 235 9.03 38.54 -10.18
N GLY A 236 8.10 39.46 -9.92
CA GLY A 236 7.43 40.27 -10.94
C GLY A 236 8.32 41.15 -11.82
N GLU A 237 9.55 41.43 -11.39
CA GLU A 237 10.57 42.13 -12.22
C GLU A 237 11.35 41.16 -13.13
N LEU A 238 11.43 39.90 -12.73
CA LEU A 238 12.17 38.84 -13.41
C LEU A 238 11.27 38.01 -14.33
N ILE A 239 9.98 37.92 -14.02
CA ILE A 239 9.02 37.05 -14.69
C ILE A 239 7.82 37.87 -15.15
N ASN A 240 7.50 37.78 -16.43
CA ASN A 240 6.34 38.47 -17.00
C ASN A 240 5.10 37.57 -16.89
N ALA A 241 4.10 38.03 -16.14
CA ALA A 241 2.82 37.35 -15.99
C ALA A 241 1.67 38.35 -15.99
N ASP A 242 0.54 37.96 -16.57
CA ASP A 242 -0.72 38.68 -16.42
C ASP A 242 -1.32 38.34 -15.03
N ARG A 243 -0.83 39.05 -14.02
CA ARG A 243 -1.13 38.79 -12.60
C ARG A 243 -2.62 38.95 -12.28
N LYS A 244 -3.34 39.84 -12.97
CA LYS A 244 -4.79 40.03 -12.76
C LYS A 244 -5.59 38.85 -13.25
N ASN A 245 -5.38 38.44 -14.50
CA ASN A 245 -6.09 37.28 -15.04
C ASN A 245 -5.66 35.99 -14.31
N LEU A 246 -4.38 35.85 -13.95
CA LEU A 246 -3.90 34.73 -13.13
C LEU A 246 -4.64 34.62 -11.80
N SER A 247 -4.74 35.73 -11.06
CA SER A 247 -5.41 35.77 -9.77
C SER A 247 -6.90 35.44 -9.90
N LEU A 248 -7.57 35.98 -10.92
CA LEU A 248 -9.00 35.75 -11.14
C LEU A 248 -9.30 34.31 -11.60
N VAL A 249 -8.45 33.72 -12.44
CA VAL A 249 -8.51 32.30 -12.79
C VAL A 249 -8.39 31.44 -11.54
N ALA A 250 -7.43 31.73 -10.64
CA ALA A 250 -7.27 31.01 -9.39
C ALA A 250 -8.48 31.15 -8.45
N VAL A 251 -9.07 32.34 -8.32
CA VAL A 251 -10.30 32.55 -7.55
C VAL A 251 -11.42 31.63 -8.06
N ILE A 252 -11.70 31.65 -9.37
CA ILE A 252 -12.78 30.85 -9.95
C ILE A 252 -12.50 29.35 -9.77
N THR A 253 -11.26 28.91 -10.02
CA THR A 253 -10.84 27.52 -9.81
C THR A 253 -11.07 27.07 -8.38
N PHE A 254 -10.65 27.84 -7.37
CA PHE A 254 -10.84 27.46 -5.96
C PHE A 254 -12.28 27.53 -5.51
N VAL A 255 -13.07 28.51 -5.97
CA VAL A 255 -14.50 28.58 -5.67
C VAL A 255 -15.22 27.34 -6.22
N VAL A 256 -14.97 26.97 -7.48
CA VAL A 256 -15.59 25.79 -8.08
C VAL A 256 -15.13 24.50 -7.40
N ALA A 257 -13.84 24.37 -7.07
CA ALA A 257 -13.34 23.22 -6.32
C ALA A 257 -14.03 23.10 -4.94
N THR A 258 -14.25 24.23 -4.26
CA THR A 258 -14.97 24.30 -2.98
C THR A 258 -16.42 23.82 -3.16
N LEU A 259 -17.10 24.26 -4.22
CA LEU A 259 -18.47 23.86 -4.53
C LEU A 259 -18.60 22.37 -4.89
N VAL A 260 -17.58 21.78 -5.52
CA VAL A 260 -17.55 20.34 -5.79
C VAL A 260 -17.31 19.54 -4.51
N TYR A 261 -16.50 20.07 -3.59
CA TYR A 261 -16.15 19.38 -2.35
C TYR A 261 -17.21 19.49 -1.24
N ILE A 262 -17.98 20.59 -1.19
CA ILE A 262 -18.90 20.88 -0.08
C ILE A 262 -19.87 19.74 0.28
N PRO A 263 -20.44 18.95 -0.66
CA PRO A 263 -21.35 17.85 -0.30
C PRO A 263 -20.68 16.73 0.48
N PHE A 264 -19.34 16.66 0.43
CA PHE A 264 -18.54 15.62 1.05
C PHE A 264 -17.75 16.13 2.26
N ALA A 265 -17.82 17.41 2.58
CA ALA A 265 -16.95 18.05 3.57
C ALA A 265 -17.28 17.70 5.02
N PHE A 266 -18.42 17.07 5.32
CA PHE A 266 -18.92 16.90 6.69
C PHE A 266 -19.07 15.43 7.11
N ASN A 267 -18.21 14.55 6.58
CA ASN A 267 -18.27 13.10 6.82
C ASN A 267 -17.29 12.60 7.90
N TYR A 268 -16.62 13.52 8.60
CA TYR A 268 -15.69 13.21 9.69
C TYR A 268 -15.89 14.18 10.87
N PRO A 269 -15.95 13.70 12.12
CA PRO A 269 -16.18 14.53 13.30
C PRO A 269 -14.90 15.26 13.73
N GLY A 270 -14.52 16.32 13.01
CA GLY A 270 -13.38 17.18 13.33
C GLY A 270 -12.60 17.62 12.10
N PHE A 271 -11.38 18.14 12.29
CA PHE A 271 -10.48 18.46 11.18
C PHE A 271 -9.48 17.33 10.95
N SER A 272 -9.46 16.82 9.72
CA SER A 272 -8.52 15.81 9.29
C SER A 272 -7.94 16.16 7.92
N ARG A 273 -6.66 15.84 7.72
CA ARG A 273 -6.02 15.92 6.40
C ARG A 273 -6.41 14.77 5.48
N VAL A 274 -6.69 13.61 6.09
CA VAL A 274 -6.86 12.34 5.38
C VAL A 274 -8.34 12.04 5.17
N HIS A 275 -9.15 12.23 6.22
CA HIS A 275 -10.59 12.01 6.14
C HIS A 275 -11.32 13.22 5.56
N TYR A 276 -12.52 12.97 5.02
CA TYR A 276 -13.36 13.97 4.38
C TYR A 276 -14.02 14.88 5.42
N SER A 277 -13.42 16.05 5.61
CA SER A 277 -13.70 16.94 6.74
C SER A 277 -13.78 18.41 6.31
N PRO A 278 -14.25 19.32 7.18
CA PRO A 278 -14.35 20.71 6.80
C PRO A 278 -12.97 21.39 6.68
N PHE A 279 -11.89 20.70 7.07
CA PHE A 279 -10.51 21.16 6.88
C PHE A 279 -10.20 21.44 5.40
N GLN A 280 -10.45 20.48 4.50
CA GLN A 280 -10.16 20.65 3.07
C GLN A 280 -11.05 21.73 2.45
N PHE A 281 -12.30 21.84 2.90
CA PHE A 281 -13.19 22.94 2.53
C PHE A 281 -12.58 24.30 2.90
N LEU A 282 -12.09 24.45 4.14
CA LEU A 282 -11.44 25.69 4.59
C LEU A 282 -10.15 25.99 3.83
N VAL A 283 -9.35 24.97 3.48
CA VAL A 283 -8.16 25.15 2.63
C VAL A 283 -8.55 25.73 1.27
N LEU A 284 -9.57 25.19 0.61
CA LEU A 284 -10.01 25.65 -0.71
C LEU A 284 -10.65 27.04 -0.66
N ALA A 285 -11.60 27.24 0.27
CA ALA A 285 -12.25 28.53 0.46
C ALA A 285 -11.24 29.61 0.86
N GLY A 286 -10.34 29.30 1.79
CA GLY A 286 -9.24 30.17 2.19
C GLY A 286 -8.31 30.49 1.03
N SER A 287 -7.99 29.51 0.18
CA SER A 287 -7.16 29.72 -1.02
C SER A 287 -7.86 30.62 -2.05
N ALA A 288 -9.19 30.53 -2.19
CA ALA A 288 -9.96 31.46 -3.01
C ALA A 288 -9.85 32.90 -2.49
N VAL A 289 -9.96 33.11 -1.18
CA VAL A 289 -9.80 34.43 -0.55
C VAL A 289 -8.37 34.95 -0.73
N ILE A 290 -7.37 34.11 -0.54
CA ILE A 290 -5.95 34.48 -0.77
C ILE A 290 -5.74 34.88 -2.23
N ALA A 291 -6.26 34.12 -3.20
CA ALA A 291 -6.18 34.46 -4.61
C ALA A 291 -6.90 35.79 -4.94
N ALA A 292 -8.03 36.08 -4.28
CA ALA A 292 -8.71 37.37 -4.41
C ALA A 292 -7.90 38.53 -3.81
N ALA A 293 -7.15 38.28 -2.72
CA ALA A 293 -6.23 39.26 -2.16
C ALA A 293 -5.09 39.58 -3.15
N PHE A 294 -4.52 38.57 -3.82
CA PHE A 294 -3.54 38.79 -4.91
C PHE A 294 -4.11 39.65 -6.04
N TYR A 295 -5.37 39.42 -6.44
CA TYR A 295 -6.05 40.25 -7.42
C TYR A 295 -6.14 41.72 -6.97
N GLN A 296 -6.49 41.95 -5.71
CA GLN A 296 -6.58 43.30 -5.15
C GLN A 296 -5.21 43.98 -5.04
N ILE A 297 -4.16 43.24 -4.67
CA ILE A 297 -2.78 43.75 -4.64
C ILE A 297 -2.34 44.24 -6.02
N GLU A 298 -2.63 43.49 -7.09
CA GLU A 298 -2.27 43.93 -8.44
C GLU A 298 -3.09 45.14 -8.90
N ARG A 299 -4.38 45.24 -8.52
CA ARG A 299 -5.16 46.47 -8.75
C ARG A 299 -4.56 47.70 -8.06
N LEU A 300 -4.07 47.54 -6.83
CA LEU A 300 -3.41 48.63 -6.11
C LEU A 300 -2.07 49.01 -6.76
N ASN A 301 -1.34 48.02 -7.26
CA ASN A 301 -0.11 48.22 -8.01
C ASN A 301 -0.35 49.02 -9.30
N GLU A 302 -1.36 48.66 -10.09
CA GLU A 302 -1.78 49.42 -11.28
C GLU A 302 -2.24 50.85 -10.93
N ALA A 303 -2.90 51.04 -9.80
CA ALA A 303 -3.29 52.35 -9.27
C ALA A 303 -2.10 53.18 -8.73
N LYS A 304 -0.87 52.69 -8.89
CA LYS A 304 0.39 53.30 -8.42
C LYS A 304 0.42 53.53 -6.90
N PHE A 305 -0.30 52.72 -6.13
CA PHE A 305 -0.37 52.86 -4.67
C PHE A 305 1.02 52.71 -4.01
N PHE A 306 1.79 51.68 -4.39
CA PHE A 306 3.12 51.44 -3.85
C PHE A 306 4.15 52.50 -4.26
N GLU A 307 3.98 53.09 -5.45
CA GLU A 307 4.79 54.23 -5.89
C GLU A 307 4.47 55.47 -5.05
N ARG A 308 3.19 55.75 -4.77
CA ARG A 308 2.75 56.86 -3.91
C ARG A 308 3.26 56.74 -2.47
N LEU A 309 3.42 55.52 -1.97
CA LEU A 309 3.99 55.25 -0.65
C LEU A 309 5.53 55.30 -0.61
N GLY A 310 6.20 55.60 -1.72
CA GLY A 310 7.67 55.65 -1.78
C GLY A 310 8.36 54.28 -1.75
N LEU A 311 7.61 53.17 -1.81
CA LEU A 311 8.16 51.81 -1.80
C LEU A 311 8.69 51.36 -3.17
N GLY A 312 8.40 52.16 -4.22
CA GLY A 312 8.87 51.94 -5.58
C GLY A 312 8.53 50.55 -6.11
N ARG A 313 9.43 49.98 -6.92
CA ARG A 313 9.21 48.68 -7.57
C ARG A 313 9.23 47.48 -6.61
N LYS A 314 9.82 47.64 -5.42
CA LYS A 314 9.88 46.60 -4.38
C LYS A 314 8.62 46.56 -3.51
N GLY A 315 7.75 47.57 -3.59
CA GLY A 315 6.58 47.67 -2.74
C GLY A 315 5.60 46.51 -2.87
N MET A 316 5.32 46.06 -4.10
CA MET A 316 4.41 44.94 -4.32
C MET A 316 5.01 43.59 -3.82
N PRO A 317 6.27 43.20 -4.17
CA PRO A 317 6.88 42.00 -3.59
C PRO A 317 6.90 41.99 -2.06
N VAL A 318 7.26 43.10 -1.41
CA VAL A 318 7.28 43.20 0.05
C VAL A 318 5.86 43.08 0.62
N ALA A 319 4.87 43.74 0.02
CA ALA A 319 3.48 43.64 0.45
C ALA A 319 2.98 42.18 0.40
N VAL A 320 3.28 41.44 -0.67
CA VAL A 320 2.92 40.02 -0.79
C VAL A 320 3.59 39.18 0.30
N VAL A 321 4.87 39.37 0.55
CA VAL A 321 5.58 38.62 1.61
C VAL A 321 4.98 38.92 2.98
N VAL A 322 4.73 40.19 3.29
CA VAL A 322 4.15 40.60 4.58
C VAL A 322 2.73 40.09 4.73
N ILE A 323 1.87 40.27 3.73
CA ILE A 323 0.48 39.79 3.77
C ILE A 323 0.44 38.27 3.91
N THR A 324 1.29 37.54 3.17
CA THR A 324 1.38 36.08 3.31
C THR A 324 1.82 35.70 4.72
N ALA A 325 2.85 36.36 5.27
CA ALA A 325 3.32 36.10 6.63
C ALA A 325 2.26 36.42 7.70
N VAL A 326 1.51 37.51 7.53
CA VAL A 326 0.40 37.89 8.43
C VAL A 326 -0.73 36.89 8.33
N ILE A 327 -1.17 36.50 7.13
CA ILE A 327 -2.23 35.50 6.93
C ILE A 327 -1.82 34.20 7.61
N VAL A 328 -0.61 33.69 7.33
CA VAL A 328 -0.09 32.46 7.96
C VAL A 328 -0.03 32.64 9.49
N GLY A 329 0.53 33.73 10.00
CA GLY A 329 0.64 33.98 11.44
C GLY A 329 -0.71 34.06 12.16
N VAL A 330 -1.68 34.75 11.55
CA VAL A 330 -3.05 34.88 12.09
C VAL A 330 -3.77 33.53 12.07
N PHE A 331 -3.65 32.75 10.99
CA PHE A 331 -4.23 31.40 10.94
C PHE A 331 -3.64 30.48 11.99
N PHE A 332 -2.32 30.57 12.23
CA PHE A 332 -1.64 29.81 13.26
C PHE A 332 -2.10 30.17 14.68
N LEU A 333 -2.49 31.42 14.90
CA LEU A 333 -2.95 31.90 16.20
C LEU A 333 -4.44 31.63 16.45
N LEU A 334 -5.30 31.84 15.43
CA LEU A 334 -6.76 31.72 15.57
C LEU A 334 -7.28 30.28 15.40
N MET A 335 -6.55 29.42 14.70
CA MET A 335 -6.97 28.04 14.40
C MET A 335 -5.84 27.03 14.65
N PRO A 336 -5.48 26.77 15.92
CA PRO A 336 -4.34 25.91 16.26
C PRO A 336 -4.48 24.48 15.71
N ASP A 337 -5.70 23.92 15.67
CA ASP A 337 -5.95 22.59 15.11
C ASP A 337 -5.72 22.53 13.59
N PHE A 338 -6.11 23.57 12.88
CA PHE A 338 -5.84 23.71 11.45
C PHE A 338 -4.33 23.84 11.20
N ALA A 339 -3.64 24.66 12.00
CA ALA A 339 -2.20 24.89 11.91
C ALA A 339 -1.38 23.62 12.19
N ARG A 340 -1.75 22.84 13.21
CA ARG A 340 -1.14 21.54 13.50
C ARG A 340 -1.27 20.57 12.33
N ASN A 341 -2.43 20.54 11.68
CA ASN A 341 -2.64 19.76 10.47
C ASN A 341 -1.69 20.23 9.34
N ILE A 342 -1.60 21.52 9.05
CA ILE A 342 -0.65 22.02 8.03
C ILE A 342 0.82 21.69 8.36
N LEU A 343 1.26 21.92 9.60
CA LEU A 343 2.65 21.66 10.02
C LEU A 343 3.04 20.18 9.93
N SER A 344 2.12 19.28 10.25
CA SER A 344 2.37 17.84 10.21
C SER A 344 2.56 17.29 8.79
N ILE A 345 2.37 18.09 7.73
CA ILE A 345 2.80 17.76 6.36
C ILE A 345 4.33 17.73 6.27
N ILE A 346 5.02 18.62 6.99
CA ILE A 346 6.50 18.68 7.03
C ILE A 346 7.07 17.42 7.67
N GLY A 347 6.37 16.86 8.67
CA GLY A 347 6.74 15.62 9.36
C GLY A 347 6.67 14.35 8.50
N VAL A 348 5.95 14.39 7.35
CA VAL A 348 5.88 13.26 6.40
C VAL A 348 7.27 12.97 5.79
N VAL A 349 8.18 13.94 5.77
CA VAL A 349 9.52 13.79 5.17
C VAL A 349 10.49 13.02 6.10
N GLN A 350 10.11 12.70 7.35
CA GLN A 350 10.97 12.01 8.33
C GLN A 350 10.21 10.92 9.12
N PRO A 351 9.98 9.73 8.53
CA PRO A 351 9.36 8.61 9.23
C PRO A 351 10.26 8.04 10.35
N LYS A 352 9.64 7.44 11.38
CA LYS A 352 10.32 6.87 12.57
C LYS A 352 9.63 5.59 13.06
N GLY A 353 10.37 4.74 13.78
CA GLY A 353 9.85 3.54 14.47
C GLY A 353 9.34 2.45 13.52
N GLY A 354 8.27 1.74 13.92
CA GLY A 354 7.65 0.66 13.12
C GLY A 354 7.19 1.08 11.73
N ALA A 355 6.95 2.37 11.47
CA ALA A 355 6.66 2.86 10.13
C ALA A 355 7.83 2.66 9.14
N LEU A 356 9.08 2.55 9.62
CA LEU A 356 10.26 2.28 8.79
C LEU A 356 10.32 0.83 8.29
N THR A 357 9.57 -0.10 8.88
CA THR A 357 9.47 -1.47 8.36
C THR A 357 8.52 -1.55 7.16
N ILE A 358 7.83 -0.46 6.83
CA ILE A 358 6.92 -0.38 5.68
C ILE A 358 7.70 0.13 4.48
N ALA A 359 7.84 -0.71 3.45
CA ALA A 359 8.62 -0.42 2.25
C ALA A 359 8.23 0.92 1.57
N GLU A 360 6.95 1.29 1.63
CA GLU A 360 6.42 2.53 1.01
C GLU A 360 6.82 3.80 1.76
N VAL A 361 7.09 3.70 3.05
CA VAL A 361 7.41 4.86 3.90
C VAL A 361 8.91 5.15 3.90
N TYR A 362 9.74 4.17 3.53
CA TYR A 362 11.20 4.32 3.50
C TYR A 362 11.68 5.45 2.56
N PRO A 363 12.73 6.21 2.90
CA PRO A 363 13.30 7.26 2.03
C PRO A 363 13.75 6.73 0.66
N PHE A 364 13.39 7.43 -0.43
CA PHE A 364 13.49 6.86 -1.79
C PHE A 364 14.92 6.63 -2.29
N PHE A 365 15.87 7.47 -1.91
CA PHE A 365 17.26 7.40 -2.37
C PHE A 365 18.17 6.65 -1.40
N PHE A 366 17.62 5.95 -0.42
CA PHE A 366 18.40 5.26 0.61
C PHE A 366 18.05 3.77 0.64
N THR A 367 19.06 2.91 0.83
CA THR A 367 18.86 1.49 1.12
C THR A 367 18.37 1.32 2.55
N HIS A 368 17.81 0.15 2.90
CA HIS A 368 17.40 -0.17 4.29
C HIS A 368 18.54 0.02 5.32
N ASN A 369 19.79 -0.05 4.87
CA ASN A 369 20.99 0.16 5.68
C ASN A 369 21.45 1.64 5.75
N GLY A 370 20.70 2.56 5.15
CA GLY A 370 20.97 4.00 5.15
C GLY A 370 21.94 4.48 4.06
N GLU A 371 22.32 3.64 3.09
CA GLU A 371 23.27 4.00 2.03
C GLU A 371 22.56 4.70 0.87
N PHE A 372 23.16 5.76 0.32
CA PHE A 372 22.60 6.46 -0.84
C PHE A 372 22.70 5.61 -2.12
N THR A 373 21.58 5.47 -2.85
CA THR A 373 21.51 4.74 -4.11
C THR A 373 20.48 5.35 -5.08
N LEU A 374 20.78 5.23 -6.39
CA LEU A 374 19.84 5.59 -7.47
C LEU A 374 19.12 4.36 -8.05
N ALA A 375 19.31 3.17 -7.47
CA ALA A 375 18.67 1.94 -7.95
C ALA A 375 17.14 2.06 -7.98
N ASN A 376 16.55 2.63 -6.92
CA ASN A 376 15.10 2.89 -6.86
C ASN A 376 14.64 3.81 -8.00
N ALA A 377 15.41 4.84 -8.34
CA ALA A 377 15.09 5.73 -9.45
C ALA A 377 15.07 5.00 -10.80
N VAL A 378 16.01 4.07 -11.02
CA VAL A 378 16.04 3.23 -12.22
C VAL A 378 14.86 2.27 -12.24
N LEU A 379 14.57 1.57 -11.14
CA LEU A 379 13.46 0.62 -11.06
C LEU A 379 12.09 1.28 -11.26
N HIS A 380 11.92 2.51 -10.76
CA HIS A 380 10.64 3.22 -10.84
C HIS A 380 10.45 4.07 -12.10
N PHE A 381 11.51 4.58 -12.71
CA PHE A 381 11.39 5.51 -13.84
C PHE A 381 12.19 5.10 -15.08
N GLY A 382 12.98 4.03 -15.00
CA GLY A 382 13.93 3.65 -16.05
C GLY A 382 14.93 4.77 -16.34
N SER A 383 15.19 5.01 -17.62
CA SER A 383 16.06 6.12 -18.04
C SER A 383 15.40 7.49 -17.86
N LEU A 384 14.07 7.56 -17.71
CA LEU A 384 13.35 8.83 -17.68
C LEU A 384 13.66 9.68 -16.46
N PHE A 385 14.15 9.08 -15.36
CA PHE A 385 14.66 9.86 -14.24
C PHE A 385 15.82 10.77 -14.68
N PHE A 386 16.83 10.21 -15.34
CA PHE A 386 18.03 10.96 -15.73
C PHE A 386 17.72 12.01 -16.79
N PHE A 387 16.93 11.66 -17.81
CA PHE A 387 16.46 12.61 -18.83
C PHE A 387 15.58 13.70 -18.21
N GLY A 388 14.70 13.32 -17.27
CA GLY A 388 13.85 14.24 -16.53
C GLY A 388 14.65 15.24 -15.71
N MET A 389 15.66 14.79 -14.95
CA MET A 389 16.53 15.67 -14.17
C MET A 389 17.30 16.65 -15.05
N VAL A 390 17.88 16.19 -16.17
CA VAL A 390 18.50 17.08 -17.16
C VAL A 390 17.49 18.09 -17.71
N GLY A 391 16.25 17.65 -17.97
CA GLY A 391 15.16 18.50 -18.42
C GLY A 391 14.76 19.57 -17.42
N ILE A 392 14.74 19.24 -16.12
CA ILE A 392 14.47 20.19 -15.03
C ILE A 392 15.52 21.29 -15.01
N PHE A 393 16.82 20.93 -15.02
CA PHE A 393 17.90 21.93 -15.04
C PHE A 393 17.89 22.78 -16.32
N PHE A 394 17.61 22.16 -17.47
CA PHE A 394 17.48 22.87 -18.73
C PHE A 394 16.28 23.82 -18.76
N SER A 395 15.16 23.43 -18.17
CA SER A 395 13.98 24.29 -18.05
C SER A 395 14.23 25.45 -17.08
N ALA A 396 14.94 25.22 -15.97
CA ALA A 396 15.37 26.31 -15.08
C ALA A 396 16.21 27.36 -15.83
N TYR A 397 17.17 26.92 -16.66
CA TYR A 397 17.91 27.82 -17.54
C TYR A 397 17.01 28.58 -18.51
N ARG A 398 16.05 27.90 -19.14
CA ARG A 398 15.08 28.52 -20.05
C ARG A 398 14.19 29.55 -19.35
N VAL A 399 13.74 29.29 -18.12
CA VAL A 399 12.96 30.23 -17.32
C VAL A 399 13.74 31.50 -17.07
N ILE A 400 15.02 31.40 -16.69
CA ILE A 400 15.89 32.57 -16.47
C ILE A 400 16.06 33.38 -17.76
N ARG A 401 16.19 32.71 -18.92
CA ARG A 401 16.40 33.38 -20.22
C ARG A 401 15.12 33.95 -20.83
N LYS A 402 14.03 33.18 -20.84
CA LYS A 402 12.76 33.52 -21.50
C LYS A 402 11.78 34.24 -20.58
N ARG A 403 12.00 34.19 -19.27
CA ARG A 403 11.16 34.84 -18.23
C ARG A 403 9.69 34.42 -18.30
N ASN A 404 9.44 33.15 -18.68
CA ASN A 404 8.10 32.61 -18.89
C ASN A 404 7.52 32.07 -17.57
N PHE A 405 6.42 32.65 -17.14
CA PHE A 405 5.67 32.24 -15.94
C PHE A 405 5.15 30.80 -15.97
N VAL A 406 4.62 30.34 -17.11
CA VAL A 406 4.02 29.01 -17.22
C VAL A 406 5.09 27.93 -17.03
N GLU A 407 6.26 28.15 -17.61
CA GLU A 407 7.42 27.25 -17.46
C GLU A 407 7.96 27.27 -16.02
N LEU A 408 7.98 28.43 -15.35
CA LEU A 408 8.33 28.53 -13.92
C LEU A 408 7.35 27.75 -13.03
N SER A 409 6.05 27.83 -13.31
CA SER A 409 5.01 27.17 -12.49
C SER A 409 5.19 25.66 -12.48
N VAL A 410 5.41 25.04 -13.66
CA VAL A 410 5.65 23.60 -13.75
C VAL A 410 6.98 23.20 -13.11
N LEU A 411 8.00 24.08 -13.15
CA LEU A 411 9.26 23.86 -12.44
C LEU A 411 9.07 23.85 -10.93
N ILE A 412 8.25 24.74 -10.38
CA ILE A 412 7.91 24.74 -8.94
C ILE A 412 7.22 23.42 -8.57
N TRP A 413 6.23 22.97 -9.35
CA TRP A 413 5.59 21.67 -9.15
C TRP A 413 6.60 20.52 -9.18
N ALA A 414 7.50 20.49 -10.15
CA ALA A 414 8.54 19.46 -10.27
C ALA A 414 9.44 19.39 -9.03
N VAL A 415 9.87 20.54 -8.51
CA VAL A 415 10.69 20.63 -7.29
C VAL A 415 9.92 20.14 -6.07
N LEU A 416 8.65 20.52 -5.92
CA LEU A 416 7.82 20.06 -4.80
C LEU A 416 7.58 18.55 -4.84
N MET A 417 7.34 17.97 -6.02
CA MET A 417 7.20 16.52 -6.19
C MET A 417 8.53 15.79 -5.95
N PHE A 418 9.67 16.39 -6.31
CA PHE A 418 10.98 15.83 -6.00
C PHE A 418 11.25 15.80 -4.48
N ILE A 419 10.86 16.85 -3.74
CA ILE A 419 10.97 16.90 -2.27
C ILE A 419 10.10 15.80 -1.63
N ALA A 420 8.87 15.62 -2.11
CA ALA A 420 7.99 14.56 -1.64
C ALA A 420 8.60 13.16 -1.91
N LEU A 421 9.13 12.95 -3.12
CA LEU A 421 9.83 11.72 -3.49
C LEU A 421 11.03 11.45 -2.60
N TRP A 422 11.84 12.47 -2.31
CA TRP A 422 13.01 12.34 -1.44
C TRP A 422 12.63 11.80 -0.05
N GLY A 423 11.49 12.24 0.49
CA GLY A 423 11.02 11.85 1.81
C GLY A 423 10.56 10.40 1.89
N GLN A 424 9.74 9.91 0.95
CA GLN A 424 9.14 8.58 1.02
C GLN A 424 8.95 7.93 -0.35
N ASN A 425 9.14 6.61 -0.41
CA ASN A 425 8.91 5.79 -1.59
C ASN A 425 7.48 5.91 -2.15
N ARG A 426 6.48 6.11 -1.30
CA ARG A 426 5.07 6.19 -1.69
C ARG A 426 4.77 7.31 -2.68
N PHE A 427 5.61 8.34 -2.82
CA PHE A 427 5.35 9.46 -3.73
C PHE A 427 5.94 9.25 -5.14
N ALA A 428 6.49 8.07 -5.44
CA ALA A 428 7.07 7.76 -6.75
C ALA A 428 6.06 7.89 -7.90
N TYR A 429 4.79 7.55 -7.69
CA TYR A 429 3.77 7.66 -8.74
C TYR A 429 3.47 9.11 -9.16
N TYR A 430 3.64 10.11 -8.27
CA TYR A 430 3.52 11.53 -8.64
C TYR A 430 4.68 11.98 -9.55
N PHE A 431 5.90 11.53 -9.23
CA PHE A 431 7.09 11.93 -9.97
C PHE A 431 7.16 11.31 -11.39
N ALA A 432 6.39 10.25 -11.66
CA ALA A 432 6.32 9.64 -12.99
C ALA A 432 5.91 10.64 -14.07
N ALA A 433 4.88 11.47 -13.81
CA ALA A 433 4.46 12.52 -14.73
C ALA A 433 5.54 13.60 -14.91
N VAL A 434 6.23 13.98 -13.83
CA VAL A 434 7.36 14.94 -13.87
C VAL A 434 8.47 14.39 -14.78
N ALA A 435 8.91 13.16 -14.53
CA ALA A 435 9.95 12.50 -15.30
C ALA A 435 9.59 12.41 -16.79
N SER A 436 8.34 12.05 -17.14
CA SER A 436 7.87 11.99 -18.52
C SER A 436 7.83 13.37 -19.21
N VAL A 437 7.30 14.41 -18.54
CA VAL A 437 7.19 15.77 -19.10
C VAL A 437 8.57 16.37 -19.38
N TYR A 438 9.50 16.29 -18.41
CA TYR A 438 10.82 16.87 -18.58
C TYR A 438 11.75 16.04 -19.47
N SER A 439 11.59 14.71 -19.48
CA SER A 439 12.29 13.86 -20.47
C SER A 439 11.87 14.22 -21.89
N ALA A 440 10.58 14.43 -22.11
CA ALA A 440 10.05 14.84 -23.40
C ALA A 440 10.60 16.19 -23.86
N LEU A 441 10.77 17.15 -22.95
CA LEU A 441 11.41 18.43 -23.25
C LEU A 441 12.83 18.25 -23.80
N VAL A 442 13.65 17.44 -23.12
CA VAL A 442 15.03 17.16 -23.55
C VAL A 442 15.04 16.48 -24.91
N ILE A 443 14.24 15.42 -25.06
CA ILE A 443 14.17 14.64 -26.31
C ILE A 443 13.68 15.52 -27.46
N SER A 444 12.70 16.40 -27.23
CA SER A 444 12.20 17.32 -28.27
C SER A 444 13.28 18.30 -28.73
N VAL A 445 14.06 18.84 -27.79
CA VAL A 445 15.20 19.72 -28.13
C VAL A 445 16.28 18.96 -28.90
N VAL A 446 16.59 17.73 -28.49
CA VAL A 446 17.53 16.86 -29.21
C VAL A 446 17.03 16.60 -30.64
N PHE A 447 15.76 16.28 -30.82
CA PHE A 447 15.15 16.01 -32.13
C PHE A 447 15.20 17.24 -33.05
N ASP A 448 15.01 18.44 -32.50
CA ASP A 448 15.12 19.68 -33.25
C ASP A 448 16.57 19.98 -33.66
N LYS A 449 17.50 19.98 -32.70
CA LYS A 449 18.92 20.30 -32.91
C LYS A 449 19.64 19.30 -33.80
N LEU A 450 19.25 18.03 -33.73
CA LEU A 450 19.81 16.94 -34.53
C LEU A 450 19.04 16.64 -35.81
N HIS A 451 18.14 17.55 -36.22
CA HIS A 451 17.46 17.55 -37.52
C HIS A 451 16.45 16.41 -37.75
N LEU A 452 16.01 15.68 -36.71
CA LEU A 452 15.00 14.63 -36.87
C LEU A 452 13.67 15.21 -37.36
N TYR A 453 13.23 16.35 -36.81
CA TYR A 453 12.02 17.02 -37.30
C TYR A 453 12.13 17.49 -38.75
N LYS A 454 13.32 17.89 -39.20
CA LYS A 454 13.57 18.28 -40.60
C LYS A 454 13.39 17.10 -41.56
N VAL A 455 13.79 15.90 -41.16
CA VAL A 455 13.54 14.66 -41.94
C VAL A 455 12.05 14.38 -42.03
N LEU A 456 11.33 14.46 -40.91
CA LEU A 456 9.88 14.24 -40.88
C LEU A 456 9.13 15.28 -41.73
N GLU A 457 9.54 16.54 -41.67
CA GLU A 457 9.00 17.61 -42.53
C GLU A 457 9.29 17.37 -44.01
N ASN A 458 10.49 16.88 -44.36
CA ASN A 458 10.85 16.56 -45.73
C ASN A 458 10.09 15.34 -46.29
N ALA A 459 9.89 14.31 -45.46
CA ALA A 459 9.03 13.18 -45.82
C ALA A 459 7.59 13.63 -46.09
N LEU A 460 7.17 14.75 -45.52
CA LEU A 460 5.88 15.43 -45.74
C LEU A 460 5.94 16.57 -46.78
N GLY A 461 6.98 16.59 -47.62
CA GLY A 461 7.09 17.49 -48.78
C GLY A 461 7.86 18.79 -48.56
N ALA A 462 8.48 19.02 -47.40
CA ALA A 462 9.41 20.14 -47.21
C ALA A 462 10.75 19.91 -47.93
N LYS A 463 11.47 21.00 -48.24
CA LYS A 463 12.82 20.95 -48.82
C LYS A 463 13.84 21.57 -47.85
N SER A 464 14.13 20.87 -46.76
CA SER A 464 15.12 21.31 -45.76
C SER A 464 16.42 20.49 -45.85
N LYS A 465 17.58 21.12 -45.63
CA LYS A 465 18.85 20.40 -45.53
C LYS A 465 18.99 19.77 -44.14
N PHE A 466 19.32 18.48 -44.10
CA PHE A 466 19.56 17.73 -42.85
C PHE A 466 20.81 16.84 -42.98
N SER A 467 21.26 16.28 -41.86
CA SER A 467 22.43 15.40 -41.79
C SER A 467 22.00 14.04 -41.26
N TYR A 468 22.24 12.97 -42.02
CA TYR A 468 21.90 11.61 -41.63
C TYR A 468 22.61 11.17 -40.33
N LEU A 469 23.87 11.58 -40.14
CA LEU A 469 24.62 11.28 -38.91
C LEU A 469 23.96 11.88 -37.67
N ARG A 470 23.51 13.14 -37.74
CA ARG A 470 22.80 13.80 -36.63
C ARG A 470 21.47 13.11 -36.34
N VAL A 471 20.74 12.75 -37.39
CA VAL A 471 19.47 12.04 -37.27
C VAL A 471 19.66 10.67 -36.61
N ALA A 472 20.69 9.91 -37.01
CA ALA A 472 21.02 8.63 -36.39
C ALA A 472 21.34 8.79 -34.90
N LEU A 473 22.10 9.82 -34.53
CA LEU A 473 22.37 10.13 -33.12
C LEU A 473 21.10 10.51 -32.33
N ALA A 474 20.17 11.25 -32.95
CA ALA A 474 18.88 11.58 -32.33
C ALA A 474 18.06 10.33 -32.02
N VAL A 475 18.00 9.39 -32.97
CA VAL A 475 17.32 8.10 -32.80
C VAL A 475 18.00 7.27 -31.71
N LEU A 476 19.32 7.21 -31.68
CA LEU A 476 20.06 6.48 -30.65
C LEU A 476 19.78 7.03 -29.24
N ILE A 477 19.77 8.36 -29.07
CA ILE A 477 19.45 9.00 -27.78
C ILE A 477 18.01 8.68 -27.35
N ALA A 478 17.05 8.73 -28.28
CA ALA A 478 15.68 8.33 -27.97
C ALA A 478 15.57 6.85 -27.61
N LEU A 479 16.34 5.97 -28.26
CA LEU A 479 16.39 4.55 -27.92
C LEU A 479 16.92 4.33 -26.50
N VAL A 480 17.96 5.07 -26.08
CA VAL A 480 18.48 5.01 -24.70
C VAL A 480 17.45 5.46 -23.66
N ALA A 481 16.57 6.42 -24.01
CA ALA A 481 15.50 6.84 -23.12
C ALA A 481 14.33 5.83 -23.07
N ILE A 482 13.96 5.25 -24.22
CA ILE A 482 12.73 4.45 -24.39
C ILE A 482 12.97 2.97 -24.07
N TYR A 483 14.04 2.37 -24.60
CA TYR A 483 14.27 0.92 -24.54
C TYR A 483 14.35 0.37 -23.10
N PRO A 484 15.28 0.82 -22.23
CA PRO A 484 15.37 0.27 -20.86
C PRO A 484 14.12 0.57 -20.02
N THR A 485 13.48 1.73 -20.25
CA THR A 485 12.22 2.12 -19.60
C THR A 485 11.10 1.15 -19.97
N TYR A 486 10.94 0.85 -21.26
CA TYR A 486 9.93 -0.09 -21.74
C TYR A 486 10.21 -1.53 -21.28
N ILE A 487 11.47 -1.98 -21.29
CA ILE A 487 11.83 -3.33 -20.83
C ILE A 487 11.46 -3.52 -19.35
N LEU A 488 11.74 -2.52 -18.50
CA LEU A 488 11.31 -2.55 -17.10
C LEU A 488 9.79 -2.52 -16.98
N ALA A 489 9.11 -1.70 -17.76
CA ALA A 489 7.64 -1.63 -17.73
C ALA A 489 6.99 -2.95 -18.15
N ASP A 490 7.50 -3.58 -19.21
CA ASP A 490 7.02 -4.85 -19.71
C ASP A 490 7.22 -5.98 -18.69
N ALA A 491 8.40 -6.02 -18.07
CA ALA A 491 8.70 -6.99 -17.02
C ALA A 491 7.83 -6.77 -15.77
N GLN A 492 7.63 -5.52 -15.35
CA GLN A 492 6.85 -5.19 -14.14
C GLN A 492 5.35 -5.35 -14.32
N SER A 493 4.82 -5.23 -15.54
CA SER A 493 3.39 -5.37 -15.79
C SER A 493 2.96 -6.80 -16.14
N SER A 494 3.91 -7.74 -16.24
CA SER A 494 3.64 -9.15 -16.54
C SER A 494 3.08 -9.94 -15.36
N TYR A 495 3.14 -9.39 -14.15
CA TYR A 495 2.58 -10.00 -12.93
C TYR A 495 1.59 -9.06 -12.25
N ALA A 496 0.61 -9.64 -11.57
CA ALA A 496 -0.33 -8.92 -10.71
C ALA A 496 -0.20 -9.40 -9.26
N GLY A 497 -0.31 -8.46 -8.31
CA GLY A 497 -0.35 -8.77 -6.86
C GLY A 497 -1.69 -9.36 -6.42
N GLY A 498 -1.97 -9.30 -5.11
CA GLY A 498 -3.22 -9.78 -4.50
C GLY A 498 -3.04 -11.08 -3.72
N PRO A 499 -4.09 -11.60 -3.07
CA PRO A 499 -3.99 -12.83 -2.27
C PRO A 499 -3.57 -14.01 -3.16
N ASN A 500 -2.64 -14.83 -2.67
CA ASN A 500 -2.38 -16.12 -3.32
C ASN A 500 -3.60 -17.06 -3.15
N LYS A 501 -3.57 -18.21 -3.83
CA LYS A 501 -4.72 -19.13 -3.79
C LYS A 501 -4.93 -19.69 -2.38
N GLN A 502 -3.84 -19.94 -1.64
CA GLN A 502 -3.88 -20.43 -0.26
C GLN A 502 -4.68 -19.49 0.66
N TRP A 503 -4.40 -18.18 0.59
CA TRP A 503 -5.15 -17.16 1.32
C TRP A 503 -6.61 -17.08 0.88
N TYR A 504 -6.88 -17.04 -0.43
CA TYR A 504 -8.26 -16.91 -0.91
C TYR A 504 -9.12 -18.13 -0.55
N ASP A 505 -8.61 -19.35 -0.75
CA ASP A 505 -9.32 -20.58 -0.38
C ASP A 505 -9.58 -20.63 1.14
N ALA A 506 -8.60 -20.23 1.96
CA ALA A 506 -8.74 -20.18 3.41
C ALA A 506 -9.82 -19.17 3.85
N MET A 507 -9.85 -18.00 3.22
CA MET A 507 -10.86 -16.97 3.52
C MET A 507 -12.26 -17.39 3.06
N LEU A 508 -12.38 -17.99 1.87
CA LEU A 508 -13.64 -18.58 1.41
C LEU A 508 -14.10 -19.69 2.36
N TRP A 509 -13.19 -20.56 2.80
CA TRP A 509 -13.51 -21.59 3.78
C TRP A 509 -14.02 -20.95 5.09
N MET A 510 -13.36 -19.90 5.59
CA MET A 510 -13.80 -19.20 6.80
C MET A 510 -15.20 -18.60 6.65
N LYS A 511 -15.51 -18.00 5.48
CA LYS A 511 -16.84 -17.44 5.19
C LYS A 511 -17.96 -18.46 5.40
N GLU A 512 -17.73 -19.67 4.89
CA GLU A 512 -18.73 -20.74 4.83
C GLU A 512 -18.77 -21.61 6.10
N ASN A 513 -17.69 -21.68 6.87
CA ASN A 513 -17.53 -22.66 7.96
C ASN A 513 -17.43 -22.04 9.37
N THR A 514 -17.66 -20.73 9.51
CA THR A 514 -17.72 -20.06 10.83
C THR A 514 -19.13 -19.57 11.16
N PRO A 515 -19.50 -19.46 12.45
CA PRO A 515 -20.86 -19.12 12.90
C PRO A 515 -21.40 -17.79 12.34
N ASP A 516 -22.72 -17.62 12.45
CA ASP A 516 -23.43 -16.36 12.17
C ASP A 516 -23.23 -15.78 10.76
N ARG A 517 -22.86 -16.62 9.77
CA ARG A 517 -22.63 -16.21 8.37
C ARG A 517 -23.71 -15.27 7.83
N GLU A 518 -24.98 -15.65 7.95
CA GLU A 518 -26.10 -14.86 7.41
C GLU A 518 -26.15 -13.46 8.04
N LYS A 519 -25.88 -13.35 9.35
CA LYS A 519 -25.85 -12.05 10.05
C LYS A 519 -24.69 -11.19 9.56
N TYR A 520 -23.51 -11.78 9.33
CA TYR A 520 -22.36 -11.06 8.79
C TYR A 520 -22.60 -10.59 7.35
N ASP A 521 -23.16 -11.45 6.49
CA ASP A 521 -23.48 -11.12 5.10
C ASP A 521 -24.51 -9.98 5.03
N ASP A 522 -25.55 -10.01 5.86
CA ASP A 522 -26.53 -8.93 5.99
C ASP A 522 -25.89 -7.63 6.53
N TYR A 523 -25.08 -7.74 7.59
CA TYR A 523 -24.45 -6.58 8.22
C TYR A 523 -23.41 -5.90 7.33
N TYR A 524 -22.70 -6.66 6.48
CA TYR A 524 -21.71 -6.16 5.53
C TYR A 524 -22.27 -5.10 4.55
N LEU A 525 -23.56 -5.22 4.23
CA LEU A 525 -24.28 -4.35 3.28
C LEU A 525 -25.05 -3.21 3.96
N GLN A 526 -25.13 -3.16 5.28
CA GLN A 526 -25.84 -2.08 5.97
C GLN A 526 -25.16 -0.72 5.79
N LEU A 527 -25.98 0.35 5.77
CA LEU A 527 -25.50 1.72 5.75
C LEU A 527 -25.27 2.20 7.19
N TYR A 528 -24.03 2.15 7.67
CA TYR A 528 -23.70 2.50 9.05
C TYR A 528 -23.78 4.02 9.32
N PRO A 529 -24.25 4.43 10.51
CA PRO A 529 -24.15 5.82 10.93
C PRO A 529 -22.68 6.19 11.21
N THR A 530 -22.35 7.47 11.04
CA THR A 530 -21.00 7.99 11.39
C THR A 530 -20.99 8.39 12.86
N PRO A 531 -20.25 7.68 13.75
CA PRO A 531 -20.18 8.04 15.16
C PRO A 531 -19.29 9.27 15.37
N GLN A 532 -19.48 9.96 16.51
CA GLN A 532 -18.64 11.10 16.89
C GLN A 532 -17.22 10.67 17.35
N SER A 533 -17.08 9.43 17.80
CA SER A 533 -15.81 8.84 18.20
C SER A 533 -15.83 7.33 17.97
N ASN A 534 -14.65 6.73 17.81
CA ASN A 534 -14.43 5.29 17.70
C ASN A 534 -13.38 4.80 18.72
N LYS A 535 -13.24 5.48 19.86
CA LYS A 535 -12.34 5.07 20.95
C LYS A 535 -12.94 3.98 21.83
N GLU A 536 -14.25 3.97 21.94
CA GLU A 536 -15.01 2.93 22.64
C GLU A 536 -15.36 1.81 21.66
N PRO A 537 -15.54 0.57 22.14
CA PRO A 537 -16.09 -0.51 21.33
C PRO A 537 -17.43 -0.12 20.70
N PHE A 538 -17.62 -0.52 19.45
CA PHE A 538 -18.84 -0.27 18.69
C PHE A 538 -19.99 -1.12 19.24
N ASN A 539 -21.20 -0.55 19.28
CA ASN A 539 -22.39 -1.28 19.71
C ASN A 539 -22.94 -2.13 18.55
N TYR A 540 -22.51 -3.39 18.47
CA TYR A 540 -22.91 -4.31 17.40
C TYR A 540 -24.36 -4.80 17.55
N PRO A 541 -25.09 -5.02 16.44
CA PRO A 541 -26.50 -5.40 16.47
C PRO A 541 -26.76 -6.87 16.82
N PHE A 542 -25.71 -7.68 16.98
CA PHE A 542 -25.77 -9.08 17.38
C PHE A 542 -24.45 -9.48 18.07
N GLU A 543 -24.42 -10.68 18.67
CA GLU A 543 -23.20 -11.27 19.23
C GLU A 543 -22.15 -11.46 18.12
N THR A 544 -21.17 -10.57 18.08
CA THR A 544 -20.08 -10.60 17.10
C THR A 544 -18.84 -11.21 17.72
N TYR A 545 -17.93 -11.65 16.86
CA TYR A 545 -16.58 -12.03 17.23
C TYR A 545 -15.55 -11.44 16.27
N GLY A 546 -14.33 -11.28 16.77
CA GLY A 546 -13.19 -10.79 16.01
C GLY A 546 -12.29 -11.90 15.44
N VAL A 547 -11.66 -11.60 14.30
CA VAL A 547 -10.62 -12.42 13.66
C VAL A 547 -9.29 -11.70 13.75
N ILE A 548 -8.31 -12.26 14.46
CA ILE A 548 -6.99 -11.63 14.62
C ILE A 548 -5.99 -12.22 13.63
N SER A 549 -5.26 -11.34 12.96
CA SER A 549 -4.18 -11.66 12.04
C SER A 549 -3.27 -10.44 11.93
N TRP A 550 -2.18 -10.55 11.16
CA TRP A 550 -1.37 -9.38 10.85
C TRP A 550 -2.16 -8.34 10.04
N TRP A 551 -1.84 -7.07 10.24
CA TRP A 551 -2.65 -5.96 9.73
C TRP A 551 -2.72 -5.90 8.20
N ASP A 552 -1.71 -6.45 7.50
CA ASP A 552 -1.68 -6.58 6.04
C ASP A 552 -2.94 -7.26 5.48
N TYR A 553 -3.49 -8.24 6.20
CA TYR A 553 -4.51 -9.15 5.69
C TYR A 553 -5.94 -8.74 6.06
N GLY A 554 -6.11 -7.65 6.81
CA GLY A 554 -7.43 -7.22 7.29
C GLY A 554 -8.45 -7.04 6.16
N HIS A 555 -8.06 -6.41 5.05
CA HIS A 555 -8.96 -6.23 3.90
C HIS A 555 -9.34 -7.54 3.21
N TRP A 556 -8.48 -8.56 3.24
CA TRP A 556 -8.79 -9.89 2.68
C TRP A 556 -9.75 -10.65 3.57
N ILE A 557 -9.55 -10.63 4.89
CA ILE A 557 -10.46 -11.22 5.88
C ILE A 557 -11.85 -10.56 5.76
N GLU A 558 -11.89 -9.24 5.70
CA GLU A 558 -13.13 -8.48 5.55
C GLU A 558 -13.84 -8.80 4.22
N SER A 559 -13.14 -8.64 3.10
CA SER A 559 -13.76 -8.64 1.77
C SER A 559 -14.01 -10.04 1.20
N ILE A 560 -13.25 -11.05 1.64
CA ILE A 560 -13.37 -12.43 1.13
C ILE A 560 -14.05 -13.31 2.19
N ALA A 561 -13.60 -13.26 3.44
CA ALA A 561 -14.17 -14.09 4.50
C ALA A 561 -15.48 -13.52 5.08
N HIS A 562 -15.79 -12.24 4.84
CA HIS A 562 -16.94 -11.54 5.44
C HIS A 562 -16.93 -11.71 6.97
N ARG A 563 -15.77 -11.53 7.59
CA ARG A 563 -15.61 -11.51 9.06
C ARG A 563 -14.83 -10.28 9.49
N MET A 564 -14.86 -9.97 10.78
CA MET A 564 -14.37 -8.69 11.31
C MET A 564 -12.91 -8.78 11.75
N PRO A 565 -11.95 -8.23 11.00
CA PRO A 565 -10.55 -8.25 11.40
C PRO A 565 -10.25 -7.26 12.54
N ILE A 566 -9.41 -7.67 13.49
CA ILE A 566 -8.92 -6.80 14.57
C ILE A 566 -8.03 -5.69 14.00
N ALA A 567 -7.13 -6.04 13.06
CA ALA A 567 -6.14 -5.13 12.50
C ALA A 567 -6.34 -4.99 10.99
N ASN A 568 -5.97 -3.83 10.42
CA ASN A 568 -6.20 -3.56 8.99
C ASN A 568 -5.07 -2.78 8.30
N PRO A 569 -5.04 -2.77 6.95
CA PRO A 569 -4.06 -2.03 6.15
C PRO A 569 -3.96 -0.52 6.41
N PHE A 570 -4.87 0.05 7.19
CA PHE A 570 -4.77 1.43 7.67
C PHE A 570 -3.85 1.59 8.89
N GLN A 571 -3.17 0.50 9.29
CA GLN A 571 -2.30 0.42 10.47
C GLN A 571 -3.07 0.60 11.79
N HIS A 572 -4.37 0.33 11.79
CA HIS A 572 -5.17 0.25 13.02
C HIS A 572 -5.17 -1.17 13.58
N GLY A 573 -5.40 -1.32 14.89
CA GLY A 573 -5.43 -2.62 15.56
C GLY A 573 -4.07 -3.34 15.68
N ILE A 574 -2.96 -2.68 15.36
CA ILE A 574 -1.62 -3.27 15.52
C ILE A 574 -1.29 -3.53 17.00
N GLY A 575 -1.70 -2.64 17.91
CA GLY A 575 -1.34 -2.74 19.33
C GLY A 575 0.17 -2.59 19.58
N ASN A 576 0.61 -2.81 20.82
CA ASN A 576 2.02 -2.92 21.20
C ASN A 576 2.20 -3.47 22.62
N LYS A 577 3.41 -3.95 22.95
CA LYS A 577 3.78 -4.43 24.29
C LYS A 577 4.27 -3.31 25.21
N TYR A 578 4.98 -2.30 24.69
CA TYR A 578 5.59 -1.26 25.54
C TYR A 578 4.58 -0.37 26.28
N ASN A 579 3.36 -0.22 25.77
CA ASN A 579 2.25 0.46 26.47
C ASN A 579 1.08 -0.49 26.79
N ASN A 580 1.24 -1.82 26.62
CA ASN A 580 0.17 -2.80 26.76
C ASN A 580 -1.11 -2.38 26.02
N VAL A 581 -1.00 -2.09 24.73
CA VAL A 581 -2.18 -1.81 23.89
C VAL A 581 -2.54 -3.10 23.16
N PRO A 582 -3.73 -3.68 23.40
CA PRO A 582 -4.10 -4.94 22.77
C PRO A 582 -4.22 -4.76 21.25
N GLY A 583 -3.72 -5.74 20.51
CA GLY A 583 -3.70 -5.76 19.05
C GLY A 583 -2.84 -6.90 18.48
N ALA A 584 -2.72 -6.94 17.16
CA ALA A 584 -2.04 -8.02 16.46
C ALA A 584 -0.58 -8.22 16.90
N SER A 585 0.22 -7.15 16.97
CA SER A 585 1.64 -7.24 17.34
C SER A 585 1.83 -7.74 18.76
N SER A 586 1.06 -7.22 19.72
CA SER A 586 1.09 -7.67 21.11
C SER A 586 0.64 -9.12 21.28
N PHE A 587 -0.28 -9.59 20.42
CA PHE A 587 -0.76 -10.97 20.42
C PHE A 587 0.29 -11.94 19.87
N PHE A 588 0.73 -11.75 18.61
CA PHE A 588 1.64 -12.70 17.94
C PHE A 588 3.05 -12.72 18.54
N THR A 589 3.48 -11.63 19.17
CA THR A 589 4.77 -11.54 19.88
C THR A 589 4.65 -11.77 21.39
N ALA A 590 3.48 -12.19 21.88
CA ALA A 590 3.28 -12.53 23.28
C ALA A 590 4.17 -13.73 23.67
N GLU A 591 4.90 -13.59 24.78
CA GLU A 591 5.91 -14.58 25.22
C GLU A 591 5.28 -15.75 26.01
N ASN A 592 4.02 -15.61 26.41
CA ASN A 592 3.25 -16.63 27.11
C ASN A 592 1.77 -16.58 26.67
N GLU A 593 1.07 -17.70 26.85
CA GLU A 593 -0.33 -17.83 26.45
C GLU A 593 -1.24 -16.89 27.27
N SER A 594 -0.96 -16.66 28.55
CA SER A 594 -1.77 -15.80 29.42
C SER A 594 -1.83 -14.34 28.93
N TYR A 595 -0.71 -13.78 28.45
CA TYR A 595 -0.68 -12.44 27.87
C TYR A 595 -1.45 -12.40 26.53
N ALA A 596 -1.35 -13.45 25.73
CA ALA A 596 -2.11 -13.59 24.50
C ALA A 596 -3.62 -13.67 24.76
N GLU A 597 -4.03 -14.43 25.78
CA GLU A 597 -5.42 -14.53 26.24
C GLU A 597 -5.95 -13.19 26.73
N TRP A 598 -5.17 -12.43 27.49
CA TRP A 598 -5.56 -11.08 27.89
C TRP A 598 -5.84 -10.19 26.66
N VAL A 599 -4.94 -10.17 25.67
CA VAL A 599 -5.18 -9.42 24.41
C VAL A 599 -6.42 -9.93 23.68
N ALA A 600 -6.61 -11.25 23.64
CA ALA A 600 -7.73 -11.89 22.96
C ALA A 600 -9.07 -11.60 23.64
N ASP A 601 -9.12 -11.52 24.96
CA ASP A 601 -10.29 -11.16 25.75
C ASP A 601 -10.69 -9.70 25.55
N GLU A 602 -9.74 -8.77 25.65
CA GLU A 602 -9.98 -7.33 25.45
C GLU A 602 -10.55 -7.01 24.06
N LEU A 603 -10.23 -7.84 23.07
CA LEU A 603 -10.63 -7.65 21.67
C LEU A 603 -11.70 -8.64 21.21
N ASN A 604 -12.25 -9.47 22.11
CA ASN A 604 -13.23 -10.51 21.81
C ASN A 604 -12.85 -11.36 20.57
N VAL A 605 -11.60 -11.83 20.56
CA VAL A 605 -11.04 -12.68 19.50
C VAL A 605 -11.64 -14.07 19.60
N LYS A 606 -12.13 -14.60 18.48
CA LYS A 606 -12.59 -16.00 18.37
C LYS A 606 -11.77 -16.83 17.39
N TYR A 607 -11.26 -16.21 16.33
CA TYR A 607 -10.43 -16.90 15.35
C TYR A 607 -9.10 -16.18 15.15
N VAL A 608 -8.05 -16.96 14.93
CA VAL A 608 -6.70 -16.48 14.63
C VAL A 608 -6.30 -17.00 13.26
N VAL A 609 -5.76 -16.14 12.41
CA VAL A 609 -5.20 -16.53 11.12
C VAL A 609 -3.73 -16.15 11.09
N SER A 610 -2.86 -17.14 10.89
CA SER A 610 -1.41 -16.96 10.74
C SER A 610 -0.96 -17.57 9.41
N ASP A 611 0.05 -16.97 8.80
CA ASP A 611 0.65 -17.44 7.56
C ASP A 611 2.18 -17.51 7.64
N ILE A 612 2.78 -18.19 6.66
CA ILE A 612 4.22 -18.41 6.64
C ILE A 612 5.03 -17.11 6.54
N GLU A 613 4.45 -16.04 5.98
CA GLU A 613 5.07 -14.72 5.97
C GLU A 613 5.15 -14.15 7.39
N MET A 614 4.08 -14.27 8.19
CA MET A 614 4.07 -13.90 9.62
C MET A 614 5.08 -14.72 10.43
N GLU A 615 5.18 -16.03 10.19
CA GLU A 615 6.15 -16.89 10.86
C GLU A 615 7.59 -16.45 10.58
N THR A 616 7.88 -16.07 9.33
CA THR A 616 9.25 -15.84 8.85
C THR A 616 9.57 -14.35 8.67
N GLY A 617 9.46 -13.83 7.44
CA GLY A 617 9.96 -12.50 7.07
C GLY A 617 9.24 -11.34 7.77
N LYS A 618 7.94 -11.45 8.01
CA LYS A 618 7.14 -10.39 8.65
C LYS A 618 7.23 -10.42 10.17
N PHE A 619 7.70 -11.51 10.79
CA PHE A 619 7.86 -11.58 12.23
C PHE A 619 8.72 -10.42 12.77
N TYR A 620 9.81 -10.08 12.08
CA TYR A 620 10.66 -8.95 12.49
C TYR A 620 9.86 -7.65 12.57
N ALA A 621 9.01 -7.36 11.58
CA ALA A 621 8.14 -6.19 11.63
C ALA A 621 7.18 -6.25 12.82
N MET A 622 6.55 -7.41 13.07
CA MET A 622 5.66 -7.58 14.23
C MET A 622 6.40 -7.26 15.55
N ALA A 623 7.64 -7.74 15.69
CA ALA A 623 8.50 -7.45 16.84
C ALA A 623 8.83 -5.95 16.95
N VAL A 624 9.20 -5.28 15.85
CA VAL A 624 9.48 -3.83 15.87
C VAL A 624 8.26 -3.02 16.29
N TRP A 625 7.06 -3.39 15.81
CA TRP A 625 5.82 -2.73 16.22
C TRP A 625 5.47 -2.98 17.68
N ALA A 626 5.67 -4.21 18.15
CA ALA A 626 5.39 -4.60 19.53
C ALA A 626 6.34 -3.95 20.54
N GLU A 627 7.63 -3.87 20.23
CA GLU A 627 8.68 -3.34 21.11
C GLU A 627 8.88 -1.82 20.95
N GLY A 628 8.49 -1.25 19.80
CA GLY A 628 8.50 0.19 19.51
C GLY A 628 9.76 0.71 18.81
N ASP A 629 10.84 -0.07 18.76
CA ASP A 629 12.10 0.31 18.15
C ASP A 629 12.86 -0.88 17.52
N LEU A 630 13.66 -0.61 16.49
CA LEU A 630 14.40 -1.63 15.75
C LEU A 630 15.42 -2.40 16.61
N PRO A 631 16.28 -1.73 17.42
CA PRO A 631 17.26 -2.44 18.25
C PRO A 631 16.63 -3.37 19.29
N LEU A 632 15.41 -3.08 19.75
CA LEU A 632 14.69 -3.93 20.70
C LEU A 632 14.14 -5.19 20.04
N ALA A 633 13.84 -5.15 18.74
CA ALA A 633 13.41 -6.31 17.97
C ALA A 633 14.55 -7.30 17.69
N GLU A 634 15.80 -6.85 17.76
CA GLU A 634 16.99 -7.69 17.52
C GLU A 634 17.08 -8.88 18.49
N LYS A 635 16.55 -8.76 19.72
CA LYS A 635 16.55 -9.83 20.72
C LYS A 635 15.84 -11.10 20.27
N TYR A 636 14.92 -11.01 19.30
CA TYR A 636 14.21 -12.16 18.75
C TYR A 636 15.05 -12.98 17.78
N TYR A 637 16.19 -12.47 17.34
CA TYR A 637 17.06 -13.13 16.37
C TYR A 637 18.48 -13.30 16.90
N ALA A 638 19.10 -14.40 16.52
CA ALA A 638 20.45 -14.76 16.95
C ALA A 638 21.39 -14.77 15.74
N GLY A 639 21.97 -15.94 15.46
CA GLY A 639 23.06 -16.13 14.53
C GLY A 639 22.67 -16.56 13.12
N PHE A 640 23.61 -17.24 12.46
CA PHE A 640 23.51 -17.64 11.05
C PHE A 640 23.93 -19.10 10.86
N LEU A 641 23.31 -19.74 9.87
CA LEU A 641 23.75 -21.04 9.36
C LEU A 641 24.82 -20.84 8.28
N TYR A 642 25.81 -21.72 8.26
CA TYR A 642 26.89 -21.67 7.28
C TYR A 642 27.37 -23.06 6.85
N TYR A 643 28.00 -23.11 5.68
CA TYR A 643 28.79 -24.25 5.22
C TYR A 643 30.27 -23.87 5.20
N SER A 644 31.08 -24.57 5.98
CA SER A 644 32.52 -24.36 6.03
C SER A 644 33.21 -24.73 4.70
N PRO A 645 34.45 -24.30 4.47
CA PRO A 645 35.22 -24.72 3.29
C PRO A 645 35.40 -26.23 3.17
N SER A 646 35.35 -26.96 4.29
CA SER A 646 35.40 -28.43 4.32
C SER A 646 34.03 -29.09 4.05
N GLY A 647 33.02 -28.31 3.65
CA GLY A 647 31.65 -28.78 3.41
C GLY A 647 30.87 -29.14 4.68
N LYS A 648 31.35 -28.75 5.87
CA LYS A 648 30.63 -29.02 7.12
C LYS A 648 29.57 -27.95 7.35
N PHE A 649 28.35 -28.39 7.60
CA PHE A 649 27.28 -27.52 8.03
C PHE A 649 27.44 -27.12 9.50
N GLY A 650 27.19 -25.86 9.82
CA GLY A 650 27.35 -25.31 11.16
C GLY A 650 26.46 -24.11 11.43
N TYR A 651 26.39 -23.75 12.71
CA TYR A 651 25.71 -22.57 13.23
C TYR A 651 26.72 -21.69 13.97
N ALA A 652 26.66 -20.38 13.72
CA ALA A 652 27.48 -19.38 14.39
C ALA A 652 26.58 -18.37 15.08
N SER A 653 26.75 -18.16 16.38
CA SER A 653 25.99 -17.18 17.18
C SER A 653 26.21 -15.74 16.74
N SER A 654 27.37 -15.46 16.15
CA SER A 654 27.77 -14.15 15.63
C SER A 654 28.33 -14.30 14.22
N GLN A 655 28.14 -13.28 13.39
CA GLN A 655 28.75 -13.21 12.06
C GLN A 655 30.29 -13.31 12.10
N TRP A 656 30.90 -12.94 13.24
CA TRP A 656 32.35 -12.98 13.45
C TRP A 656 32.89 -14.39 13.74
N ASP A 657 32.03 -15.32 14.15
CA ASP A 657 32.41 -16.71 14.45
C ASP A 657 32.35 -17.60 13.19
N VAL A 658 31.86 -17.06 12.07
CA VAL A 658 31.77 -17.80 10.81
C VAL A 658 33.19 -18.02 10.25
N PRO A 659 33.61 -19.26 9.97
CA PRO A 659 34.92 -19.53 9.40
C PRO A 659 35.12 -18.82 8.06
N MET A 660 36.33 -18.33 7.82
CA MET A 660 36.68 -17.65 6.57
C MET A 660 36.42 -18.56 5.36
N ASN A 661 35.97 -17.98 4.24
CA ASN A 661 35.58 -18.69 3.01
C ASN A 661 34.37 -19.65 3.15
N SER A 662 33.59 -19.52 4.22
CA SER A 662 32.31 -20.24 4.34
C SER A 662 31.22 -19.64 3.45
N VAL A 663 30.27 -20.47 3.04
CA VAL A 663 29.02 -20.01 2.41
C VAL A 663 28.00 -19.77 3.53
N ILE A 664 27.65 -18.51 3.78
CA ILE A 664 26.61 -18.13 4.75
C ILE A 664 25.25 -18.22 4.07
N ILE A 665 24.28 -18.86 4.72
CA ILE A 665 22.90 -18.82 4.26
C ILE A 665 22.33 -17.44 4.66
N PRO A 666 21.86 -16.61 3.71
CA PRO A 666 21.34 -15.27 4.00
C PRO A 666 19.93 -15.34 4.63
N LEU A 667 19.86 -15.96 5.80
CA LEU A 667 18.70 -16.12 6.66
C LEU A 667 19.19 -16.01 8.10
N ARG A 668 18.61 -15.08 8.86
CA ARG A 668 18.91 -14.97 10.29
C ARG A 668 18.09 -15.99 11.05
N ILE A 669 18.75 -16.73 11.94
CA ILE A 669 18.10 -17.76 12.75
C ILE A 669 17.47 -17.11 13.97
N PRO A 670 16.20 -17.43 14.29
CA PRO A 670 15.55 -16.91 15.47
C PRO A 670 16.25 -17.34 16.76
N SER A 671 16.14 -16.50 17.78
CA SER A 671 16.59 -16.79 19.13
C SER A 671 15.62 -17.72 19.87
N GLU A 672 16.02 -18.17 21.05
CA GLU A 672 15.14 -18.89 21.98
C GLU A 672 13.82 -18.13 22.27
N LEU A 673 13.85 -16.79 22.33
CA LEU A 673 12.68 -15.98 22.61
C LEU A 673 11.61 -16.11 21.54
N TYR A 674 12.01 -16.19 20.26
CA TYR A 674 11.07 -16.34 19.14
C TYR A 674 10.22 -17.61 19.30
N TYR A 675 10.84 -18.74 19.65
CA TYR A 675 10.14 -20.02 19.80
C TYR A 675 9.17 -20.03 20.99
N ASN A 676 9.31 -19.11 21.94
CA ASN A 676 8.36 -18.92 23.03
C ASN A 676 7.18 -18.01 22.66
N THR A 677 7.22 -17.33 21.51
CA THR A 677 6.14 -16.43 21.09
C THR A 677 4.92 -17.16 20.56
N MET A 678 3.77 -16.47 20.58
CA MET A 678 2.52 -17.01 20.02
C MET A 678 2.62 -17.32 18.54
N GLU A 679 3.34 -16.54 17.72
CA GLU A 679 3.47 -16.84 16.29
C GLU A 679 4.14 -18.20 16.07
N ALA A 680 5.25 -18.49 16.77
CA ALA A 680 5.90 -19.79 16.68
C ALA A 680 5.00 -20.92 17.23
N LYS A 681 4.32 -20.70 18.37
CA LYS A 681 3.39 -21.68 18.96
C LYS A 681 2.22 -22.02 18.02
N LEU A 682 1.67 -21.02 17.34
CA LEU A 682 0.59 -21.21 16.38
C LEU A 682 1.12 -21.83 15.08
N HIS A 683 2.09 -21.20 14.42
CA HIS A 683 2.52 -21.63 13.08
C HIS A 683 3.55 -22.75 13.13
N LEU A 684 4.70 -22.54 13.75
CA LEU A 684 5.81 -23.49 13.72
C LEU A 684 5.47 -24.82 14.42
N PHE A 685 4.76 -24.72 15.55
CA PHE A 685 4.33 -25.86 16.37
C PHE A 685 2.89 -26.30 16.11
N ASP A 686 2.20 -25.75 15.11
CA ASP A 686 0.83 -26.11 14.74
C ASP A 686 -0.21 -26.00 15.89
N GLY A 687 0.02 -25.07 16.84
CA GLY A 687 -0.81 -24.90 18.04
C GLY A 687 -0.48 -25.86 19.18
N SER A 688 0.61 -26.63 19.08
CA SER A 688 1.08 -27.49 20.17
C SER A 688 1.57 -26.66 21.37
N GLY A 689 1.31 -27.14 22.58
CA GLY A 689 1.61 -26.45 23.83
C GLY A 689 0.58 -25.42 24.28
N LEU A 690 -0.45 -25.15 23.47
CA LEU A 690 -1.51 -24.18 23.79
C LEU A 690 -2.73 -24.87 24.44
N SER A 691 -3.37 -24.13 25.34
CA SER A 691 -4.52 -24.53 26.15
C SER A 691 -5.84 -24.10 25.52
N HIS A 692 -5.85 -22.92 24.89
CA HIS A 692 -7.06 -22.25 24.42
C HIS A 692 -7.16 -22.15 22.90
N TYR A 693 -6.23 -22.77 22.15
CA TYR A 693 -6.18 -22.67 20.69
C TYR A 693 -6.15 -24.04 20.04
N ARG A 694 -7.02 -24.25 19.05
CA ARG A 694 -7.03 -25.45 18.21
C ARG A 694 -6.98 -25.08 16.74
N MET A 695 -6.19 -25.80 15.97
CA MET A 695 -6.16 -25.68 14.53
C MET A 695 -7.46 -26.22 13.93
N ILE A 696 -8.07 -25.48 13.01
CA ILE A 696 -9.33 -25.86 12.34
C ILE A 696 -9.22 -25.95 10.82
N TYR A 697 -8.21 -25.31 10.22
CA TYR A 697 -7.96 -25.35 8.78
C TYR A 697 -6.48 -25.11 8.46
N GLU A 698 -6.01 -25.79 7.41
CA GLU A 698 -4.71 -25.63 6.80
C GLU A 698 -4.85 -25.45 5.28
N SER A 699 -4.18 -24.46 4.69
CA SER A 699 -4.07 -24.37 3.23
C SER A 699 -3.14 -25.44 2.67
N ASP A 700 -3.04 -25.53 1.34
CA ASP A 700 -1.97 -26.31 0.71
C ASP A 700 -0.57 -25.78 1.10
N TYR A 701 0.46 -26.60 0.87
CA TYR A 701 1.86 -26.24 1.12
C TYR A 701 2.28 -24.98 0.33
N PRO A 702 3.32 -24.26 0.77
CA PRO A 702 4.01 -23.26 -0.03
C PRO A 702 4.34 -23.82 -1.43
N GLY A 703 4.20 -22.98 -2.46
CA GLY A 703 4.12 -23.43 -3.86
C GLY A 703 5.31 -24.30 -4.30
N GLU A 704 6.52 -23.96 -3.84
CA GLU A 704 7.74 -24.72 -4.08
C GLU A 704 7.74 -26.09 -3.38
N TRP A 705 7.24 -26.18 -2.15
CA TRP A 705 7.21 -27.42 -1.37
C TRP A 705 6.14 -28.37 -1.87
N LYS A 706 5.02 -27.85 -2.40
CA LYS A 706 4.07 -28.67 -3.16
C LYS A 706 4.72 -29.32 -4.37
N SER A 707 5.62 -28.60 -5.06
CA SER A 707 6.38 -29.16 -6.18
C SER A 707 7.38 -30.21 -5.70
N TYR A 708 8.12 -29.95 -4.61
CA TYR A 708 9.07 -30.91 -4.04
C TYR A 708 8.39 -32.20 -3.56
N ALA A 709 7.19 -32.10 -2.97
CA ALA A 709 6.41 -33.24 -2.51
C ALA A 709 6.05 -34.24 -3.62
N SER A 710 6.17 -33.88 -4.90
CA SER A 710 6.02 -34.82 -6.02
C SER A 710 7.17 -35.83 -6.15
N GLN A 711 8.32 -35.56 -5.51
CA GLN A 711 9.55 -36.34 -5.63
C GLN A 711 10.11 -36.83 -4.29
N ILE A 712 9.69 -36.24 -3.16
CA ILE A 712 10.17 -36.59 -1.83
C ILE A 712 9.01 -36.96 -0.89
N ASP A 713 9.27 -37.84 0.07
CA ASP A 713 8.32 -38.12 1.14
C ASP A 713 8.44 -37.06 2.25
N LEU A 714 7.39 -36.25 2.42
CA LEU A 714 7.35 -35.20 3.45
C LEU A 714 7.35 -35.75 4.88
N ASN A 715 7.12 -37.05 5.07
CA ASN A 715 7.26 -37.69 6.37
C ASN A 715 8.69 -38.11 6.70
N ASN A 716 9.58 -38.16 5.70
CA ASN A 716 10.98 -38.51 5.89
C ASN A 716 11.82 -37.24 6.14
N GLU A 717 12.06 -36.93 7.41
CA GLU A 717 12.78 -35.72 7.84
C GLU A 717 14.17 -35.59 7.19
N SER A 718 14.86 -36.71 6.94
CA SER A 718 16.18 -36.69 6.30
C SER A 718 16.09 -36.21 4.86
N GLN A 719 15.09 -36.66 4.09
CA GLN A 719 14.87 -36.19 2.71
C GLN A 719 14.47 -34.71 2.68
N VAL A 720 13.56 -34.31 3.57
CA VAL A 720 13.10 -32.92 3.71
C VAL A 720 14.27 -31.99 4.02
N LEU A 721 15.07 -32.32 5.04
CA LEU A 721 16.21 -31.50 5.46
C LEU A 721 17.28 -31.41 4.38
N GLN A 722 17.57 -32.50 3.66
CA GLN A 722 18.53 -32.48 2.55
C GLN A 722 18.10 -31.52 1.44
N THR A 723 16.83 -31.56 1.04
CA THR A 723 16.27 -30.65 0.02
C THR A 723 16.34 -29.20 0.48
N ALA A 724 15.91 -28.91 1.72
CA ALA A 724 15.92 -27.58 2.31
C ALA A 724 17.33 -26.98 2.35
N LEU A 725 18.31 -27.77 2.81
CA LEU A 725 19.72 -27.34 2.87
C LEU A 725 20.32 -27.15 1.48
N TYR A 726 20.03 -28.05 0.53
CA TYR A 726 20.49 -27.92 -0.84
C TYR A 726 19.99 -26.63 -1.50
N GLU A 727 18.69 -26.35 -1.40
CA GLU A 727 18.09 -25.13 -1.91
C GLU A 727 18.74 -23.88 -1.28
N SER A 728 18.90 -23.90 0.05
CA SER A 728 19.45 -22.79 0.82
C SER A 728 20.87 -22.44 0.39
N VAL A 729 21.74 -23.45 0.23
CA VAL A 729 23.13 -23.24 -0.22
C VAL A 729 23.18 -22.77 -1.67
N MET A 730 22.35 -23.36 -2.54
CA MET A 730 22.31 -22.97 -3.95
C MET A 730 21.92 -21.52 -4.10
N ARG A 731 20.89 -21.06 -3.39
CA ARG A 731 20.41 -19.66 -3.43
C ARG A 731 21.37 -18.70 -2.73
N ALA A 732 22.00 -19.13 -1.63
CA ALA A 732 23.01 -18.35 -0.91
C ALA A 732 24.20 -17.95 -1.81
N ARG A 733 24.61 -18.80 -2.75
CA ARG A 733 25.66 -18.48 -3.73
C ARG A 733 25.30 -17.30 -4.64
N TYR A 734 24.02 -17.02 -4.80
CA TYR A 734 23.50 -15.86 -5.55
C TYR A 734 23.12 -14.68 -4.63
N GLY A 735 23.39 -14.77 -3.33
CA GLY A 735 23.01 -13.75 -2.35
C GLY A 735 21.51 -13.66 -2.08
N VAL A 736 20.75 -14.73 -2.39
CA VAL A 736 19.28 -14.77 -2.22
C VAL A 736 18.91 -15.68 -1.07
N SER A 737 17.98 -15.24 -0.22
CA SER A 737 17.42 -16.05 0.87
C SER A 737 16.67 -17.28 0.34
N PRO A 738 16.64 -18.39 1.11
CA PRO A 738 15.80 -19.54 0.79
C PRO A 738 14.32 -19.14 0.70
N THR A 739 13.53 -19.96 -0.01
CA THR A 739 12.07 -19.82 -0.05
C THR A 739 11.45 -19.93 1.35
N MET A 740 10.25 -19.36 1.53
CA MET A 740 9.64 -19.26 2.86
C MET A 740 9.34 -20.64 3.47
N GLY A 741 8.89 -21.62 2.68
CA GLY A 741 8.72 -22.99 3.17
C GLY A 741 10.05 -23.61 3.63
N THR A 742 11.15 -23.26 2.97
CA THR A 742 12.49 -23.73 3.37
C THR A 742 12.99 -22.97 4.62
N GLN A 743 12.62 -21.71 4.79
CA GLN A 743 12.90 -20.97 6.03
C GLN A 743 12.22 -21.63 7.24
N GLU A 744 10.94 -22.02 7.13
CA GLU A 744 10.22 -22.77 8.17
C GLU A 744 10.97 -24.07 8.54
N VAL A 745 11.37 -24.86 7.54
CA VAL A 745 12.13 -26.12 7.78
C VAL A 745 13.44 -25.85 8.50
N LEU A 746 14.18 -24.79 8.13
CA LEU A 746 15.40 -24.41 8.82
C LEU A 746 15.15 -23.89 10.25
N TYR A 747 14.02 -23.22 10.50
CA TYR A 747 13.63 -22.77 11.83
C TYR A 747 13.31 -23.95 12.74
N LYS A 748 12.56 -24.95 12.24
CA LYS A 748 12.29 -26.23 12.93
C LYS A 748 13.56 -27.02 13.20
N TYR A 749 14.47 -27.09 12.22
CA TYR A 749 15.77 -27.72 12.40
C TYR A 749 16.61 -27.00 13.46
N ALA A 750 16.73 -25.67 13.39
CA ALA A 750 17.49 -24.90 14.38
C ALA A 750 16.92 -25.08 15.79
N TYR A 751 15.59 -25.09 15.92
CA TYR A 751 14.92 -25.38 17.19
C TYR A 751 15.31 -26.75 17.76
N SER A 752 15.21 -27.82 16.96
CA SER A 752 15.50 -29.19 17.43
C SER A 752 16.95 -29.37 17.87
N GLN A 753 17.88 -28.69 17.20
CA GLN A 753 19.30 -28.77 17.54
C GLN A 753 19.70 -27.88 18.72
N LEU A 754 19.06 -26.71 18.90
CA LEU A 754 19.56 -25.66 19.80
C LEU A 754 18.68 -25.43 21.05
N HIS A 755 17.36 -25.59 20.94
CA HIS A 755 16.41 -25.05 21.92
C HIS A 755 15.37 -26.06 22.45
N GLU A 756 15.13 -27.16 21.75
CA GLU A 756 14.08 -28.14 22.08
C GLU A 756 14.18 -28.67 23.51
N ARG A 757 15.38 -28.99 24.01
CA ARG A 757 15.56 -29.49 25.39
C ARG A 757 15.16 -28.51 26.47
N LYS A 758 15.20 -27.20 26.19
CA LYS A 758 14.85 -26.15 27.15
C LYS A 758 13.36 -25.85 27.13
N ILE A 759 12.76 -25.83 25.94
CA ILE A 759 11.35 -25.47 25.74
C ILE A 759 10.44 -26.69 25.98
N GLY A 760 10.91 -27.89 25.65
CA GLY A 760 10.25 -29.16 26.00
C GLY A 760 9.10 -29.58 25.07
N ILE A 761 8.87 -28.87 23.95
CA ILE A 761 7.83 -29.22 22.96
C ILE A 761 8.52 -29.79 21.71
N PRO A 762 8.34 -31.07 21.37
CA PRO A 762 8.95 -31.63 20.17
C PRO A 762 8.26 -31.10 18.91
N VAL A 763 9.01 -30.95 17.82
CA VAL A 763 8.47 -30.55 16.51
C VAL A 763 9.07 -31.39 15.39
N LYS A 764 8.20 -31.83 14.48
CA LYS A 764 8.62 -32.58 13.29
C LYS A 764 9.29 -31.66 12.28
N ILE A 765 10.40 -32.10 11.69
CA ILE A 765 11.09 -31.36 10.61
C ILE A 765 10.37 -31.63 9.29
N ALA A 766 9.30 -30.87 9.03
CA ALA A 766 8.50 -30.93 7.81
C ALA A 766 7.92 -29.54 7.48
N PRO A 767 7.68 -29.21 6.20
CA PRO A 767 6.93 -28.02 5.83
C PRO A 767 5.47 -28.13 6.31
N SER A 768 4.78 -27.01 6.42
CA SER A 768 3.33 -26.97 6.70
C SER A 768 2.58 -26.13 5.66
N GLY A 769 1.27 -26.00 5.83
CA GLY A 769 0.43 -25.19 4.95
C GLY A 769 0.72 -23.69 5.10
N TYR A 770 0.66 -22.97 3.97
CA TYR A 770 0.95 -21.53 3.91
C TYR A 770 0.11 -20.68 4.88
N VAL A 771 -1.19 -20.98 4.99
CA VAL A 771 -2.16 -20.28 5.87
C VAL A 771 -2.78 -21.29 6.81
N LYS A 772 -2.87 -20.93 8.10
CA LYS A 772 -3.48 -21.72 9.16
C LYS A 772 -4.53 -20.90 9.89
N ILE A 773 -5.63 -21.55 10.23
CA ILE A 773 -6.71 -20.93 11.01
C ILE A 773 -6.87 -21.70 12.31
N PHE A 774 -6.93 -20.97 13.41
CA PHE A 774 -7.17 -21.48 14.75
C PHE A 774 -8.45 -20.90 15.32
N GLU A 775 -9.16 -21.70 16.12
CA GLU A 775 -10.26 -21.23 16.96
C GLU A 775 -9.77 -21.07 18.40
N ARG A 776 -10.11 -19.95 19.02
CA ARG A 776 -10.01 -19.73 20.45
C ARG A 776 -11.18 -20.41 21.16
N VAL A 777 -10.86 -21.28 22.11
CA VAL A 777 -11.81 -22.09 22.88
C VAL A 777 -11.52 -21.97 24.36
N LYS A 778 -12.53 -22.22 25.19
CA LYS A 778 -12.30 -22.32 26.64
C LYS A 778 -11.40 -23.50 26.97
N GLY A 779 -11.61 -24.63 26.30
CA GLY A 779 -10.87 -25.87 26.49
C GLY A 779 -11.43 -26.68 27.66
N ALA A 780 -11.48 -28.01 27.50
CA ALA A 780 -11.98 -28.89 28.56
C ALA A 780 -10.93 -29.00 29.67
N VAL A 781 -11.34 -28.76 30.92
CA VAL A 781 -10.45 -28.77 32.08
C VAL A 781 -10.36 -30.20 32.61
N VAL A 782 -9.22 -30.86 32.42
CA VAL A 782 -8.96 -32.20 32.97
C VAL A 782 -8.13 -32.06 34.24
N THR A 783 -8.67 -32.52 35.36
CA THR A 783 -8.01 -32.43 36.66
C THR A 783 -8.17 -33.72 37.44
N GLY A 784 -7.27 -33.98 38.38
CA GLY A 784 -7.33 -35.16 39.24
C GLY A 784 -6.12 -35.26 40.14
N LYS A 785 -6.07 -36.33 40.94
CA LYS A 785 -4.92 -36.62 41.80
C LYS A 785 -3.85 -37.41 41.06
N VAL A 786 -2.59 -37.22 41.42
CA VAL A 786 -1.47 -38.06 40.96
C VAL A 786 -0.93 -38.92 42.11
N SER A 787 -0.56 -40.16 41.80
CA SER A 787 0.02 -41.08 42.79
C SER A 787 1.55 -41.06 42.76
N GLY A 788 2.18 -40.74 43.91
CA GLY A 788 3.64 -40.77 44.09
C GLY A 788 4.36 -39.43 43.84
N ASN A 789 5.70 -39.42 43.87
CA ASN A 789 6.52 -38.22 43.62
C ASN A 789 6.59 -37.86 42.13
N VAL A 790 5.45 -37.64 41.48
CA VAL A 790 5.39 -37.17 40.09
C VAL A 790 5.37 -35.64 40.09
N THR A 791 6.29 -35.03 39.34
CA THR A 791 6.43 -33.57 39.27
C THR A 791 5.64 -32.95 38.11
N GLU A 792 5.34 -33.73 37.07
CA GLU A 792 4.76 -33.26 35.82
C GLU A 792 3.80 -34.30 35.23
N VAL A 793 2.72 -33.81 34.60
CA VAL A 793 1.79 -34.60 33.80
C VAL A 793 1.90 -34.17 32.35
N THR A 794 2.11 -35.12 31.45
CA THR A 794 2.24 -34.87 30.02
C THR A 794 1.05 -35.44 29.27
N VAL A 795 0.52 -34.67 28.34
CA VAL A 795 -0.59 -35.04 27.46
C VAL A 795 -0.12 -34.97 26.02
N ASN A 796 -0.41 -36.00 25.22
CA ASN A 796 -0.22 -35.94 23.77
C ASN A 796 -1.37 -36.56 22.98
N ALA A 797 -1.55 -36.07 21.75
CA ALA A 797 -2.50 -36.62 20.78
C ALA A 797 -2.01 -36.36 19.34
N THR A 798 -2.30 -37.29 18.44
CA THR A 798 -1.97 -37.16 17.02
C THR A 798 -3.11 -36.43 16.32
N ILE A 799 -2.80 -35.28 15.72
CA ILE A 799 -3.76 -34.45 14.98
C ILE A 799 -3.55 -34.67 13.49
N LYS A 800 -4.64 -34.81 12.74
CA LYS A 800 -4.62 -34.87 11.27
C LYS A 800 -5.28 -33.63 10.69
N THR A 801 -4.61 -32.99 9.73
CA THR A 801 -5.11 -31.81 9.03
C THR A 801 -5.94 -32.16 7.80
N ASN A 802 -6.61 -31.16 7.24
CA ASN A 802 -7.34 -31.28 5.98
C ASN A 802 -6.44 -31.47 4.74
N GLN A 803 -5.11 -31.34 4.90
CA GLN A 803 -4.12 -31.66 3.86
C GLN A 803 -3.54 -33.08 4.00
N ASN A 804 -4.13 -33.92 4.86
CA ASN A 804 -3.61 -35.23 5.24
C ASN A 804 -2.23 -35.20 5.93
N ARG A 805 -1.78 -34.03 6.40
CA ARG A 805 -0.60 -33.91 7.25
C ARG A 805 -0.95 -34.34 8.68
N THR A 806 0.01 -34.91 9.39
CA THR A 806 -0.12 -35.25 10.80
C THR A 806 0.97 -34.57 11.62
N PHE A 807 0.62 -34.18 12.84
CA PHE A 807 1.54 -33.64 13.84
C PHE A 807 1.07 -34.06 15.24
N GLU A 808 1.96 -33.95 16.21
CA GLU A 808 1.64 -34.28 17.61
C GLU A 808 1.33 -33.00 18.39
N TYR A 809 0.16 -32.97 19.01
CA TYR A 809 -0.15 -32.01 20.05
C TYR A 809 0.49 -32.48 21.36
N TRP A 810 1.16 -31.58 22.07
CA TRP A 810 1.79 -31.83 23.36
C TRP A 810 1.40 -30.74 24.36
N GLN A 811 1.21 -31.12 25.62
CA GLN A 811 1.13 -30.19 26.74
C GLN A 811 1.71 -30.85 27.99
N THR A 812 2.51 -30.10 28.74
CA THR A 812 3.06 -30.56 30.03
C THR A 812 2.68 -29.57 31.11
N VAL A 813 2.06 -30.05 32.18
CA VAL A 813 1.67 -29.24 33.34
C VAL A 813 2.41 -29.72 34.58
N LYS A 814 2.76 -28.78 35.46
CA LYS A 814 3.36 -29.10 36.76
C LYS A 814 2.29 -29.60 37.70
N VAL A 815 2.65 -30.57 38.53
CA VAL A 815 1.81 -31.04 39.63
C VAL A 815 1.93 -30.06 40.80
N GLU A 816 0.78 -29.59 41.30
CA GLU A 816 0.70 -28.73 42.48
C GLU A 816 0.11 -29.54 43.65
N GLY A 817 0.94 -29.81 44.67
CA GLY A 817 0.58 -30.74 45.74
C GLY A 817 0.44 -32.17 45.20
N ASP A 818 -0.75 -32.74 45.34
CA ASP A 818 -1.10 -34.07 44.81
C ASP A 818 -2.03 -33.97 43.58
N THR A 819 -2.20 -32.78 43.00
CA THR A 819 -3.18 -32.53 41.93
C THR A 819 -2.56 -31.94 40.68
N TYR A 820 -3.17 -32.23 39.54
CA TYR A 820 -2.83 -31.62 38.25
C TYR A 820 -4.08 -31.00 37.62
N SER A 821 -3.87 -30.01 36.74
CA SER A 821 -4.94 -29.41 35.94
C SER A 821 -4.38 -29.07 34.56
N VAL A 822 -5.01 -29.59 33.51
CA VAL A 822 -4.64 -29.37 32.12
C VAL A 822 -5.88 -28.99 31.31
N VAL A 823 -5.73 -28.06 30.38
CA VAL A 823 -6.85 -27.54 29.57
C VAL A 823 -6.64 -27.96 28.13
N LEU A 824 -7.56 -28.76 27.61
CA LEU A 824 -7.43 -29.41 26.31
C LEU A 824 -8.29 -28.70 25.24
N PRO A 825 -7.68 -28.18 24.15
CA PRO A 825 -8.41 -27.40 23.16
C PRO A 825 -9.03 -28.25 22.03
N TYR A 826 -8.54 -29.46 21.74
CA TYR A 826 -9.06 -30.27 20.63
C TYR A 826 -10.18 -31.21 21.10
N SER A 827 -11.22 -31.35 20.27
CA SER A 827 -12.32 -32.30 20.45
C SER A 827 -12.32 -33.35 19.33
N HIS A 828 -12.96 -34.49 19.58
CA HIS A 828 -12.93 -35.64 18.67
C HIS A 828 -14.14 -35.66 17.71
N ASP A 829 -15.22 -34.99 18.06
CA ASP A 829 -16.50 -34.96 17.34
C ASP A 829 -16.83 -33.59 16.72
N SER A 830 -15.85 -32.67 16.64
CA SER A 830 -16.04 -31.39 15.96
C SER A 830 -16.36 -31.55 14.46
N ARG A 831 -17.06 -30.55 13.92
CA ARG A 831 -17.35 -30.47 12.48
C ARG A 831 -16.15 -29.96 11.67
N TYR A 832 -15.13 -29.41 12.32
CA TYR A 832 -13.93 -28.91 11.65
C TYR A 832 -13.15 -30.04 10.97
N PRO A 833 -12.45 -29.76 9.86
CA PRO A 833 -11.76 -30.78 9.09
C PRO A 833 -10.40 -31.18 9.70
N VAL A 834 -9.82 -30.37 10.59
CA VAL A 834 -8.63 -30.72 11.39
C VAL A 834 -9.10 -31.36 12.69
N LYS A 835 -8.70 -32.61 12.95
CA LYS A 835 -9.18 -33.38 14.12
C LYS A 835 -8.10 -34.32 14.69
N PRO A 836 -8.14 -34.61 15.99
CA PRO A 836 -7.41 -35.72 16.57
C PRO A 836 -7.84 -37.04 15.91
N ILE A 837 -6.86 -37.89 15.57
CA ILE A 837 -7.10 -39.27 15.09
C ILE A 837 -6.79 -40.32 16.16
N THR A 838 -6.24 -39.88 17.29
CA THR A 838 -6.00 -40.68 18.49
C THR A 838 -6.63 -39.99 19.70
N PRO A 839 -6.97 -40.74 20.78
CA PRO A 839 -7.35 -40.13 22.05
C PRO A 839 -6.18 -39.35 22.66
N TYR A 840 -6.47 -38.53 23.66
CA TYR A 840 -5.43 -37.96 24.50
C TYR A 840 -4.80 -39.05 25.36
N TYR A 841 -3.49 -39.24 25.23
CA TYR A 841 -2.70 -40.07 26.13
C TYR A 841 -2.14 -39.18 27.24
N ILE A 842 -2.61 -39.41 28.46
CA ILE A 842 -2.26 -38.61 29.64
C ILE A 842 -1.35 -39.46 30.52
N LYS A 843 -0.13 -38.99 30.75
CA LYS A 843 0.92 -39.71 31.44
C LYS A 843 1.40 -38.98 32.70
N ALA A 844 1.41 -39.69 33.83
CA ALA A 844 2.01 -39.26 35.10
C ALA A 844 2.93 -40.38 35.60
N GLY A 845 4.26 -40.15 35.55
CA GLY A 845 5.24 -41.19 35.88
C GLY A 845 5.11 -42.43 34.97
N SER A 846 4.75 -43.58 35.54
CA SER A 846 4.50 -44.83 34.81
C SER A 846 3.03 -45.05 34.42
N VAL A 847 2.10 -44.26 34.96
CA VAL A 847 0.66 -44.42 34.67
C VAL A 847 0.30 -43.64 33.41
N VAL A 848 -0.43 -44.30 32.51
CA VAL A 848 -0.94 -43.72 31.27
C VAL A 848 -2.44 -44.00 31.19
N LYS A 849 -3.25 -42.98 30.89
CA LYS A 849 -4.68 -43.10 30.62
C LYS A 849 -5.03 -42.52 29.26
N GLU A 850 -6.12 -43.00 28.69
CA GLU A 850 -6.68 -42.51 27.43
C GLU A 850 -7.95 -41.70 27.73
N LEU A 851 -8.09 -40.54 27.09
CA LEU A 851 -9.25 -39.67 27.22
C LEU A 851 -9.74 -39.19 25.84
N THR A 852 -11.03 -39.34 25.60
CA THR A 852 -11.73 -38.73 24.46
C THR A 852 -12.59 -37.58 24.98
N VAL A 853 -12.44 -36.41 24.37
CA VAL A 853 -13.15 -35.17 24.75
C VAL A 853 -14.14 -34.77 23.66
N LYS A 854 -15.36 -34.43 24.05
CA LYS A 854 -16.43 -33.95 23.16
C LYS A 854 -16.38 -32.44 22.94
N GLU A 855 -16.94 -31.99 21.83
CA GLU A 855 -17.01 -30.58 21.42
C GLU A 855 -17.72 -29.69 22.44
N GLU A 856 -18.83 -30.16 22.99
CA GLU A 856 -19.61 -29.44 24.00
C GLU A 856 -18.74 -29.09 25.22
N GLN A 857 -17.98 -30.08 25.71
CA GLN A 857 -17.08 -29.94 26.88
C GLN A 857 -15.96 -28.94 26.62
N VAL A 858 -15.42 -28.91 25.40
CA VAL A 858 -14.36 -27.97 25.01
C VAL A 858 -14.87 -26.54 24.91
N GLN A 859 -16.07 -26.34 24.33
CA GLN A 859 -16.62 -24.99 24.13
C GLN A 859 -17.16 -24.39 25.43
N SER A 860 -17.77 -25.20 26.31
CA SER A 860 -18.30 -24.77 27.60
C SER A 860 -17.22 -24.57 28.66
N GLY A 861 -16.10 -25.30 28.54
CA GLY A 861 -15.03 -25.36 29.54
C GLY A 861 -15.33 -26.33 30.68
N ASP A 862 -15.96 -27.47 30.37
CA ASP A 862 -16.36 -28.46 31.39
C ASP A 862 -15.15 -29.05 32.13
N VAL A 863 -15.35 -29.36 33.42
CA VAL A 863 -14.35 -30.01 34.26
C VAL A 863 -14.54 -31.53 34.22
N ILE A 864 -13.51 -32.25 33.81
CA ILE A 864 -13.44 -33.71 33.75
C ILE A 864 -12.45 -34.20 34.83
N ASN A 865 -12.95 -35.01 35.76
CA ASN A 865 -12.11 -35.58 36.81
C ASN A 865 -11.46 -36.90 36.34
N LEU A 866 -10.13 -36.98 36.42
CA LEU A 866 -9.34 -38.14 36.03
C LEU A 866 -8.12 -38.31 36.96
N ASP A 867 -8.19 -39.24 37.92
CA ASP A 867 -7.04 -39.55 38.77
C ASP A 867 -5.97 -40.38 38.01
N LEU A 868 -4.69 -40.18 38.29
CA LEU A 868 -3.54 -40.83 37.64
C LEU A 868 -2.66 -41.62 38.61
#